data_AF-A0A550JJA6-F1
#
_entry.id   AF-A0A550JJA6-F1
#
_cell.length_a   1.000
_cell.length_b   1.000
_cell.length_c   1.000
_cell.angle_alpha   90.00
_cell.angle_beta   90.00
_cell.angle_gamma   90.00
#
_symmetry.space_group_name_H-M   'P 1'
#
loop_
_entity.id
_entity.type
_entity.pdbx_description
1 polymer ?
#
loop_
_entity_poly.entity_id
_entity_poly.type
_entity_poly.pdbx_seq_one_letter_code
_entity_poly.pdbx_strand_id
1 'polypeptide(L)'
;MSLALSGPFMEKEKRRHFMYRRMLVLLVALFCSSIMLWGCGSSGGGGSSVSVPVEDDSAAVNDPTPTVPVNSAVARTNWAVVPQLDIADATVADDGKLTVNFTLADQSGAPLTGLTGFSFIAAQLVPSGDLISGAQDAQDPFFWQSYINRVEDASAAGTSGGQPNNVGPGGAPVYEKAIQATTESNGTLVDNGNGSYSYTFSTNLKTGTFFPVDPATMTYAFLGDTALAFDANRTHRVAIQFSGVTPAERAPVNAFYDFIPATGLAIDPAVDASRLVAETASCNACHDGRLALHGGNRTEVGYCVTCHNPGTVDANSGFNLDMANMVHKIHRGQNLPSVKAGDEYAIWGYRGTEHNYSEVVYPSLYYGSTAEPLNCTACHTSTASTPDGDNWYTKTSDLACFSCHDQLEVGKEFAYHAGGTYDRHDQTAGSDPYPADQANIDARNCGGCHTGTATDLPRLYRRTFYAHSHDFARPQFRYVIESVSVNANRQPVIRFRVQQRANAGAAFADMDLLAQLPEYTPVYGGAAVRLSSGPNFALIYSTTGTDWDLNRPNGQPASASLANLGAGTKDGAGTGSGSAGTLVANGDGSFTATVTGGSYPAGATRRAVFMQGYFQLGTARLDTPSPLTFVDGDTARREIVEQDKCLGCHGGIGFHGGNRVDNPLVCAGCHNPRLTSSGHTLPDGQPEDEVSNNLKDMIHGIHGGTLVGVRNFNGNATAYDFTTIMYPGVLSNCLSCHKEGTFGQPATGTAVTTNVTLDRTAAEAGADDLVTSPYSASCVGCHNSTEAIAHFRDFNGSVRAKRSDVVGGEERCALCHSISNPVEPVDGVHSGLQ
;
A
#
# COMPACT_ATOMS: atom_id res chain seq x y z
N MET A 1 22.21 31.14 -7.23
CA MET A 1 23.47 31.13 -7.99
C MET A 1 24.40 30.13 -7.30
N SER A 2 25.03 29.23 -8.08
CA SER A 2 25.94 28.13 -7.69
C SER A 2 25.28 26.87 -7.12
N LEU A 3 25.62 25.63 -7.53
CA LEU A 3 26.47 25.13 -8.62
C LEU A 3 26.18 23.62 -8.79
N ALA A 4 26.12 23.17 -10.05
CA ALA A 4 25.97 21.79 -10.49
C ALA A 4 27.33 21.08 -10.57
N LEU A 5 27.40 19.78 -10.28
CA LEU A 5 28.50 18.88 -10.70
C LEU A 5 28.05 17.40 -10.65
N SER A 6 27.75 16.81 -11.82
CA SER A 6 28.05 15.40 -12.12
C SER A 6 27.86 15.15 -13.62
N GLY A 7 28.96 14.85 -14.32
CA GLY A 7 29.03 14.70 -15.78
C GLY A 7 28.81 13.27 -16.32
N PRO A 8 28.87 13.08 -17.65
CA PRO A 8 28.34 11.93 -18.36
C PRO A 8 29.45 10.91 -18.67
N PHE A 9 29.59 9.86 -17.86
CA PHE A 9 30.46 8.74 -18.21
C PHE A 9 29.89 7.35 -17.85
N MET A 10 28.84 7.28 -17.01
CA MET A 10 28.20 6.02 -16.60
C MET A 10 27.09 5.52 -17.55
N GLU A 11 26.63 6.33 -18.52
CA GLU A 11 25.51 5.98 -19.41
C GLU A 11 25.84 4.90 -20.46
N LYS A 12 27.13 4.73 -20.81
CA LYS A 12 27.57 3.87 -21.92
C LYS A 12 27.72 2.40 -21.56
N GLU A 13 27.94 2.05 -20.29
CA GLU A 13 28.09 0.65 -19.86
C GLU A 13 26.75 -0.07 -19.65
N LYS A 14 25.69 0.65 -19.24
CA LYS A 14 24.34 0.08 -19.13
C LYS A 14 23.77 -0.41 -20.47
N ARG A 15 24.13 0.24 -21.59
CA ARG A 15 23.66 -0.15 -22.95
C ARG A 15 24.30 -1.44 -23.49
N ARG A 16 25.47 -1.87 -23.00
CA ARG A 16 26.15 -3.09 -23.52
C ARG A 16 25.64 -4.39 -22.90
N HIS A 17 25.17 -4.36 -21.64
CA HIS A 17 24.57 -5.53 -20.99
C HIS A 17 23.18 -5.90 -21.59
N PHE A 18 22.52 -4.94 -22.23
CA PHE A 18 21.19 -5.11 -22.84
C PHE A 18 21.18 -6.04 -24.07
N MET A 19 22.27 -6.11 -24.85
CA MET A 19 22.30 -6.91 -26.08
C MET A 19 22.62 -8.40 -25.86
N TYR A 20 23.31 -8.78 -24.79
CA TYR A 20 23.71 -10.17 -24.56
C TYR A 20 22.58 -11.07 -24.03
N ARG A 21 21.59 -10.52 -23.30
CA ARG A 21 20.45 -11.30 -22.77
C ARG A 21 19.45 -11.75 -23.86
N ARG A 22 19.35 -11.03 -24.99
CA ARG A 22 18.42 -11.37 -26.09
C ARG A 22 18.82 -12.60 -26.91
N MET A 23 20.10 -13.00 -26.92
CA MET A 23 20.55 -14.16 -27.70
C MET A 23 20.36 -15.51 -26.98
N LEU A 24 20.21 -15.53 -25.65
CA LEU A 24 20.12 -16.79 -24.89
C LEU A 24 18.70 -17.39 -24.86
N VAL A 25 17.66 -16.55 -25.00
CA VAL A 25 16.25 -16.96 -24.91
C VAL A 25 15.76 -17.69 -26.17
N LEU A 26 16.43 -17.53 -27.31
CA LEU A 26 16.04 -18.11 -28.59
C LEU A 26 16.37 -19.60 -28.77
N LEU A 27 17.14 -20.22 -27.87
CA LEU A 27 17.62 -21.61 -28.02
C LEU A 27 16.79 -22.65 -27.25
N VAL A 28 15.90 -22.26 -26.33
CA VAL A 28 15.15 -23.18 -25.46
C VAL A 28 13.73 -23.47 -25.97
N ALA A 29 13.19 -22.65 -26.87
CA ALA A 29 11.78 -22.73 -27.32
C ALA A 29 11.48 -23.81 -28.39
N LEU A 30 12.44 -24.67 -28.76
CA LEU A 30 12.32 -25.55 -29.93
C LEU A 30 11.97 -27.02 -29.62
N PHE A 31 11.54 -27.38 -28.40
CA PHE A 31 11.37 -28.82 -28.05
C PHE A 31 10.06 -29.29 -27.40
N CYS A 32 9.05 -28.46 -27.18
CA CYS A 32 7.78 -28.94 -26.59
C CYS A 32 6.56 -28.47 -27.37
N SER A 33 6.20 -29.21 -28.42
CA SER A 33 4.89 -29.10 -29.08
C SER A 33 4.47 -30.46 -29.63
N SER A 34 3.57 -31.16 -28.93
CA SER A 34 2.56 -32.01 -29.56
C SER A 34 1.53 -32.54 -28.55
N ILE A 35 0.28 -32.68 -29.03
CA ILE A 35 -0.81 -33.57 -28.58
C ILE A 35 -1.86 -32.99 -27.60
N MET A 36 -2.99 -32.44 -28.11
CA MET A 36 -4.34 -33.08 -28.18
C MET A 36 -5.46 -32.10 -28.54
N LEU A 37 -6.46 -32.62 -29.27
CA LEU A 37 -7.62 -31.96 -29.86
C LEU A 37 -8.92 -32.60 -29.32
N TRP A 38 -10.01 -31.80 -29.29
CA TRP A 38 -11.46 -32.13 -29.25
C TRP A 38 -12.08 -32.50 -27.90
N GLY A 39 -13.30 -32.08 -27.51
CA GLY A 39 -14.39 -31.32 -28.14
C GLY A 39 -15.70 -31.47 -27.34
N CYS A 40 -16.78 -30.80 -27.79
CA CYS A 40 -18.20 -30.86 -27.30
C CYS A 40 -18.56 -29.85 -26.18
N GLY A 41 -19.67 -29.11 -26.14
CA GLY A 41 -20.88 -29.02 -26.97
C GLY A 41 -22.00 -28.30 -26.18
N SER A 42 -22.49 -27.19 -26.74
CA SER A 42 -23.66 -26.32 -26.43
C SER A 42 -24.73 -26.68 -25.37
N SER A 43 -25.19 -25.64 -24.63
CA SER A 43 -26.59 -25.17 -24.43
C SER A 43 -26.60 -24.16 -23.26
N GLY A 44 -27.35 -23.06 -23.17
CA GLY A 44 -28.44 -22.48 -23.94
C GLY A 44 -29.54 -21.95 -22.99
N GLY A 45 -29.65 -20.62 -22.80
CA GLY A 45 -30.78 -19.92 -22.14
C GLY A 45 -30.50 -19.44 -20.71
N GLY A 46 -30.93 -18.27 -20.23
CA GLY A 46 -31.77 -17.19 -20.75
C GLY A 46 -31.71 -16.02 -19.75
N GLY A 47 -31.84 -14.78 -20.25
CA GLY A 47 -31.61 -13.57 -19.47
C GLY A 47 -32.70 -13.20 -18.47
N SER A 48 -32.32 -12.38 -17.49
CA SER A 48 -33.23 -11.50 -16.75
C SER A 48 -32.47 -10.26 -16.28
N SER A 49 -32.87 -9.11 -16.83
CA SER A 49 -32.43 -7.77 -16.48
C SER A 49 -32.98 -7.37 -15.11
N VAL A 50 -32.11 -7.05 -14.16
CA VAL A 50 -32.50 -6.41 -12.89
C VAL A 50 -32.07 -4.96 -12.92
N SER A 51 -33.05 -4.07 -12.98
CA SER A 51 -32.93 -2.62 -12.80
C SER A 51 -32.83 -2.29 -11.31
N VAL A 52 -31.80 -1.57 -10.88
CA VAL A 52 -31.68 -1.03 -9.52
C VAL A 52 -31.96 0.50 -9.57
N PRO A 53 -32.88 1.04 -8.75
CA PRO A 53 -33.16 2.47 -8.68
C PRO A 53 -32.07 3.24 -7.92
N VAL A 54 -31.92 4.52 -8.29
CA VAL A 54 -31.04 5.51 -7.65
C VAL A 54 -31.71 5.98 -6.35
N GLU A 55 -31.07 5.77 -5.20
CA GLU A 55 -31.42 6.42 -3.93
C GLU A 55 -30.54 7.64 -3.64
N ASP A 56 -31.15 8.59 -2.94
CA ASP A 56 -30.75 9.97 -2.64
C ASP A 56 -29.95 10.02 -1.33
N ASP A 57 -28.63 10.21 -1.41
CA ASP A 57 -27.72 10.29 -0.25
C ASP A 57 -27.58 11.72 0.30
N SER A 58 -28.67 12.31 0.76
CA SER A 58 -28.69 13.60 1.47
C SER A 58 -28.83 13.47 3.00
N ALA A 59 -28.33 12.39 3.59
CA ALA A 59 -28.30 12.20 5.05
C ALA A 59 -26.86 12.17 5.61
N ALA A 60 -26.65 12.93 6.69
CA ALA A 60 -25.45 13.07 7.50
C ALA A 60 -24.38 11.96 7.34
N VAL A 61 -23.30 12.31 6.62
CA VAL A 61 -22.08 11.51 6.56
C VAL A 61 -21.46 11.49 7.96
N ASN A 62 -21.64 10.37 8.67
CA ASN A 62 -20.82 10.06 9.83
C ASN A 62 -19.35 10.03 9.38
N ASP A 63 -18.51 10.79 10.08
CA ASP A 63 -17.04 10.82 9.93
C ASP A 63 -16.54 9.37 9.85
N PRO A 64 -15.87 8.94 8.76
CA PRO A 64 -15.29 7.61 8.74
C PRO A 64 -14.15 7.64 9.76
N THR A 65 -14.40 7.06 10.94
CA THR A 65 -13.41 6.16 11.50
C THR A 65 -12.91 5.30 10.34
N PRO A 66 -11.59 5.12 10.15
CA PRO A 66 -11.09 4.11 9.24
C PRO A 66 -11.47 2.74 9.82
N THR A 67 -12.74 2.37 9.70
CA THR A 67 -13.16 0.99 9.64
C THR A 67 -12.60 0.54 8.31
N VAL A 68 -11.41 -0.06 8.32
CA VAL A 68 -10.93 -0.87 7.21
C VAL A 68 -12.07 -1.82 6.90
N PRO A 69 -12.78 -1.67 5.77
CA PRO A 69 -13.78 -2.64 5.39
C PRO A 69 -12.99 -3.91 5.16
N VAL A 70 -13.14 -4.89 6.06
CA VAL A 70 -12.63 -6.23 5.80
C VAL A 70 -13.44 -6.71 4.62
N ASN A 71 -12.87 -6.64 3.42
CA ASN A 71 -13.54 -7.16 2.25
C ASN A 71 -13.53 -8.68 2.36
N SER A 72 -14.56 -9.21 3.01
CA SER A 72 -14.80 -10.64 3.16
C SER A 72 -14.99 -11.36 1.81
N ALA A 73 -15.07 -10.62 0.69
CA ALA A 73 -15.14 -11.17 -0.66
C ALA A 73 -13.77 -11.35 -1.35
N VAL A 74 -12.64 -11.02 -0.71
CA VAL A 74 -11.28 -11.21 -1.29
C VAL A 74 -10.52 -12.35 -0.61
N ALA A 75 -11.22 -13.38 -0.16
CA ALA A 75 -10.52 -14.63 0.11
C ALA A 75 -10.19 -15.28 -1.25
N ARG A 76 -9.00 -15.87 -1.34
CA ARG A 76 -8.58 -16.75 -2.45
C ARG A 76 -9.51 -18.00 -2.51
N THR A 77 -10.76 -17.86 -2.89
CA THR A 77 -11.79 -18.90 -2.68
C THR A 77 -11.96 -19.82 -3.87
N ASN A 78 -11.00 -20.73 -4.11
CA ASN A 78 -11.30 -22.03 -4.74
C ASN A 78 -10.87 -23.21 -3.85
N TRP A 79 -10.75 -23.01 -2.53
CA TRP A 79 -10.68 -24.16 -1.63
C TRP A 79 -12.05 -24.82 -1.55
N ALA A 80 -12.08 -26.13 -1.75
CA ALA A 80 -13.32 -26.90 -1.54
C ALA A 80 -13.79 -26.82 -0.08
N VAL A 81 -12.85 -26.64 0.86
CA VAL A 81 -13.13 -26.47 2.29
C VAL A 81 -12.27 -25.36 2.90
N VAL A 82 -12.88 -24.45 3.64
CA VAL A 82 -12.22 -23.46 4.49
C VAL A 82 -12.43 -23.88 5.95
N PRO A 83 -11.41 -24.43 6.62
CA PRO A 83 -11.54 -24.85 8.01
C PRO A 83 -11.73 -23.66 8.96
N GLN A 84 -12.55 -23.84 9.98
CA GLN A 84 -12.64 -23.00 11.17
C GLN A 84 -11.86 -23.71 12.28
N LEU A 85 -10.75 -23.11 12.72
CA LEU A 85 -9.88 -23.60 13.77
C LEU A 85 -10.02 -22.71 15.00
N ASP A 86 -10.32 -23.30 16.14
CA ASP A 86 -10.46 -22.59 17.42
C ASP A 86 -9.76 -23.36 18.55
N ILE A 87 -9.01 -22.64 19.39
CA ILE A 87 -8.31 -23.21 20.55
C ILE A 87 -9.18 -22.94 21.78
N ALA A 88 -9.71 -24.00 22.39
CA ALA A 88 -10.63 -23.90 23.51
C ALA A 88 -9.92 -23.58 24.83
N ASP A 89 -8.81 -24.27 25.10
CA ASP A 89 -8.00 -24.08 26.29
C ASP A 89 -6.58 -24.65 26.14
N ALA A 90 -5.71 -24.23 27.05
CA ALA A 90 -4.34 -24.70 27.14
C ALA A 90 -3.92 -24.80 28.61
N THR A 91 -3.31 -25.93 28.99
CA THR A 91 -2.93 -26.21 30.39
C THR A 91 -1.52 -26.78 30.47
N VAL A 92 -0.70 -26.26 31.39
CA VAL A 92 0.62 -26.81 31.69
C VAL A 92 0.51 -27.69 32.92
N ALA A 93 0.70 -29.00 32.75
CA ALA A 93 0.65 -29.96 33.84
C ALA A 93 1.81 -29.80 34.84
N ASP A 94 1.72 -30.47 35.99
CA ASP A 94 2.76 -30.44 37.02
C ASP A 94 4.12 -30.90 36.50
N ASP A 95 4.12 -31.91 35.62
CA ASP A 95 5.29 -32.41 34.94
C ASP A 95 5.89 -31.44 33.90
N GLY A 96 5.22 -30.31 33.63
CA GLY A 96 5.67 -29.25 32.71
C GLY A 96 5.23 -29.44 31.26
N LYS A 97 4.42 -30.44 30.96
CA LYS A 97 3.86 -30.65 29.61
C LYS A 97 2.66 -29.75 29.36
N LEU A 98 2.68 -29.08 28.22
CA LEU A 98 1.56 -28.28 27.73
C LEU A 98 0.58 -29.19 26.97
N THR A 99 -0.69 -29.18 27.34
CA THR A 99 -1.80 -29.78 26.59
C THR A 99 -2.70 -28.68 26.05
N VAL A 100 -3.09 -28.79 24.79
CA VAL A 100 -3.94 -27.83 24.07
C VAL A 100 -5.16 -28.55 23.54
N ASN A 101 -6.34 -28.04 23.88
CA ASN A 101 -7.62 -28.52 23.36
C ASN A 101 -8.10 -27.57 22.26
N PHE A 102 -8.48 -28.11 21.11
CA PHE A 102 -8.92 -27.30 19.96
C PHE A 102 -9.99 -28.01 19.14
N THR A 103 -10.70 -27.23 18.32
CA THR A 103 -11.75 -27.72 17.42
C THR A 103 -11.46 -27.35 15.98
N LEU A 104 -11.93 -28.20 15.06
CA LEU A 104 -11.82 -28.00 13.63
C LEU A 104 -13.17 -28.34 12.97
N ALA A 105 -13.74 -27.38 12.26
CA ALA A 105 -14.97 -27.53 11.48
C ALA A 105 -14.78 -27.00 10.06
N ASP A 106 -15.59 -27.42 9.09
CA ASP A 106 -15.65 -26.75 7.78
C ASP A 106 -16.49 -25.47 7.82
N GLN A 107 -16.57 -24.76 6.70
CA GLN A 107 -17.35 -23.53 6.58
C GLN A 107 -18.86 -23.70 6.83
N SER A 108 -19.37 -24.94 6.84
CA SER A 108 -20.76 -25.27 7.18
C SER A 108 -20.96 -25.62 8.65
N GLY A 109 -19.87 -25.70 9.44
CA GLY A 109 -19.85 -26.14 10.82
C GLY A 109 -19.76 -27.66 10.99
N ALA A 110 -19.52 -28.42 9.91
CA ALA A 110 -19.36 -29.87 10.02
C ALA A 110 -17.97 -30.22 10.59
N PRO A 111 -17.87 -31.17 11.55
CA PRO A 111 -16.62 -31.48 12.20
C PRO A 111 -15.60 -32.11 11.24
N LEU A 112 -14.34 -31.68 11.36
CA LEU A 112 -13.24 -32.21 10.56
C LEU A 112 -12.37 -33.14 11.41
N THR A 113 -12.35 -34.42 11.05
CA THR A 113 -11.59 -35.50 11.73
C THR A 113 -10.37 -35.95 10.93
N GLY A 114 -9.44 -36.68 11.56
CA GLY A 114 -8.32 -37.35 10.89
C GLY A 114 -7.10 -36.47 10.62
N LEU A 115 -6.84 -35.49 11.48
CA LEU A 115 -5.72 -34.54 11.35
C LEU A 115 -4.33 -35.22 11.09
N THR A 116 -3.66 -34.87 9.97
CA THR A 116 -2.30 -35.40 9.64
C THR A 116 -1.23 -34.32 9.43
N GLY A 117 -1.59 -33.11 8.99
CA GLY A 117 -0.69 -31.99 8.76
C GLY A 117 -0.89 -30.87 9.78
N PHE A 118 -0.04 -30.83 10.80
CA PHE A 118 -0.08 -29.83 11.87
C PHE A 118 1.32 -29.53 12.40
N SER A 119 1.46 -28.33 12.97
CA SER A 119 2.58 -27.99 13.82
C SER A 119 2.16 -26.97 14.88
N PHE A 120 2.84 -27.02 16.02
CA PHE A 120 2.56 -26.22 17.19
C PHE A 120 3.81 -25.44 17.60
N ILE A 121 3.62 -24.26 18.18
CA ILE A 121 4.69 -23.48 18.81
C ILE A 121 4.15 -22.86 20.10
N ALA A 122 5.01 -22.72 21.11
CA ALA A 122 4.68 -22.07 22.37
C ALA A 122 5.74 -21.02 22.72
N ALA A 123 5.30 -19.89 23.29
CA ALA A 123 6.14 -18.79 23.73
C ALA A 123 5.68 -18.23 25.07
N GLN A 124 6.58 -17.57 25.78
CA GLN A 124 6.28 -16.78 26.98
C GLN A 124 6.43 -15.30 26.68
N LEU A 125 5.57 -14.48 27.27
CA LEU A 125 5.71 -13.02 27.26
C LEU A 125 6.67 -12.62 28.38
N VAL A 126 7.85 -12.12 28.01
CA VAL A 126 8.96 -11.82 28.94
C VAL A 126 9.07 -10.31 29.13
N PRO A 127 9.23 -9.79 30.36
CA PRO A 127 9.48 -8.37 30.59
C PRO A 127 10.81 -7.91 29.99
N SER A 128 10.82 -6.78 29.29
CA SER A 128 12.04 -6.25 28.65
C SER A 128 13.12 -5.84 29.65
N GLY A 129 12.72 -5.47 30.88
CA GLY A 129 13.66 -5.16 31.97
C GLY A 129 14.52 -6.35 32.42
N ASP A 130 14.11 -7.58 32.08
CA ASP A 130 14.90 -8.78 32.36
C ASP A 130 16.04 -8.98 31.35
N LEU A 131 16.01 -8.32 30.17
CA LEU A 131 17.01 -8.48 29.10
C LEU A 131 18.25 -7.61 29.25
N ILE A 132 18.13 -6.45 29.92
CA ILE A 132 19.11 -5.39 29.76
C ILE A 132 19.54 -4.83 31.12
N SER A 133 20.71 -5.26 31.62
CA SER A 133 21.38 -4.55 32.71
C SER A 133 21.97 -3.23 32.17
N GLY A 134 21.31 -2.10 32.45
CA GLY A 134 21.91 -0.77 32.30
C GLY A 134 21.46 0.10 31.10
N ALA A 135 20.55 -0.33 30.22
CA ALA A 135 19.81 0.61 29.38
C ALA A 135 18.58 1.10 30.13
N GLN A 136 18.35 2.40 30.08
CA GLN A 136 17.10 3.01 30.48
C GLN A 136 16.06 2.86 29.34
N ASP A 137 15.84 1.65 28.82
CA ASP A 137 14.79 1.40 27.81
C ASP A 137 13.42 1.25 28.49
N ALA A 138 13.03 2.31 29.18
CA ALA A 138 12.08 2.26 30.29
C ALA A 138 10.60 2.14 29.87
N GLN A 139 10.25 1.81 28.61
CA GLN A 139 8.84 1.82 28.19
C GLN A 139 8.31 0.67 27.31
N ASP A 140 9.06 -0.09 26.50
CA ASP A 140 8.49 -1.33 25.91
C ASP A 140 8.50 -2.43 26.97
N PRO A 141 7.34 -2.83 27.53
CA PRO A 141 7.34 -3.60 28.77
C PRO A 141 7.61 -5.08 28.55
N PHE A 142 7.35 -5.62 27.35
CA PHE A 142 7.40 -7.07 27.11
C PHE A 142 7.78 -7.45 25.68
N PHE A 143 8.37 -8.63 25.48
CA PHE A 143 8.56 -9.27 24.18
C PHE A 143 8.19 -10.75 24.24
N TRP A 144 7.82 -11.33 23.11
CA TRP A 144 7.60 -12.78 23.01
C TRP A 144 8.95 -13.50 22.95
N GLN A 145 9.06 -14.66 23.59
CA GLN A 145 10.21 -15.54 23.43
C GLN A 145 9.74 -16.99 23.30
N SER A 146 10.08 -17.62 22.16
CA SER A 146 9.73 -19.02 21.89
C SER A 146 10.49 -19.99 22.80
N TYR A 147 9.79 -21.01 23.29
CA TYR A 147 10.39 -22.17 23.95
C TYR A 147 11.04 -23.16 22.97
N ILE A 148 10.68 -23.08 21.69
CA ILE A 148 11.09 -24.05 20.67
C ILE A 148 11.92 -23.31 19.64
N ASN A 149 13.22 -23.61 19.64
CA ASN A 149 14.20 -22.96 18.77
C ASN A 149 15.09 -24.01 18.09
N ARG A 150 15.64 -23.65 16.93
CA ARG A 150 16.67 -24.39 16.21
C ARG A 150 17.90 -23.50 16.00
N VAL A 151 19.01 -24.13 15.63
CA VAL A 151 20.18 -23.43 15.12
C VAL A 151 20.15 -23.51 13.60
N GLU A 152 20.14 -22.36 12.95
CA GLU A 152 20.59 -22.24 11.58
C GLU A 152 22.12 -22.34 11.58
N ASP A 153 22.66 -23.28 10.79
CA ASP A 153 24.10 -23.47 10.64
C ASP A 153 24.48 -23.17 9.18
N ALA A 154 25.16 -22.04 8.99
CA ALA A 154 25.69 -21.55 7.72
C ALA A 154 27.23 -21.69 7.63
N SER A 155 27.85 -22.41 8.58
CA SER A 155 29.32 -22.50 8.74
C SER A 155 30.02 -23.32 7.65
N ALA A 156 29.33 -24.24 7.00
CA ALA A 156 29.89 -25.12 5.97
C ALA A 156 29.22 -24.89 4.63
N ALA A 157 29.97 -25.09 3.53
CA ALA A 157 29.40 -25.21 2.19
C ALA A 157 28.50 -26.46 2.12
N GLY A 158 27.25 -26.30 2.53
CA GLY A 158 26.19 -27.29 2.47
C GLY A 158 25.17 -26.95 1.39
N THR A 159 24.29 -27.89 1.09
CA THR A 159 23.10 -27.58 0.28
C THR A 159 21.84 -27.79 1.11
N SER A 160 20.95 -26.81 1.10
CA SER A 160 19.58 -26.93 1.59
C SER A 160 18.65 -27.04 0.39
N GLY A 161 18.07 -28.22 0.18
CA GLY A 161 17.21 -28.48 -0.99
C GLY A 161 17.92 -28.28 -2.34
N GLY A 162 19.23 -28.55 -2.41
CA GLY A 162 20.05 -28.43 -3.63
C GLY A 162 20.66 -27.05 -3.89
N GLN A 163 20.41 -26.06 -3.04
CA GLN A 163 21.01 -24.71 -3.12
C GLN A 163 22.00 -24.48 -1.99
N PRO A 164 23.08 -23.69 -2.19
CA PRO A 164 24.05 -23.39 -1.14
C PRO A 164 23.39 -22.74 0.09
N ASN A 165 23.72 -23.20 1.30
CA ASN A 165 23.21 -22.62 2.55
C ASN A 165 24.16 -21.59 3.19
N ASN A 166 25.35 -21.40 2.62
CA ASN A 166 26.38 -20.48 3.10
C ASN A 166 26.44 -19.26 2.18
N VAL A 167 25.30 -18.58 2.09
CA VAL A 167 25.07 -17.44 1.21
C VAL A 167 24.86 -16.19 2.05
N GLY A 168 24.82 -15.03 1.42
CA GLY A 168 24.63 -13.76 2.11
C GLY A 168 25.20 -12.60 1.31
N PRO A 169 25.18 -11.39 1.88
CA PRO A 169 25.73 -10.20 1.23
C PRO A 169 27.20 -10.45 0.83
N GLY A 170 27.53 -10.22 -0.44
CA GLY A 170 28.88 -10.48 -0.95
C GLY A 170 29.24 -11.97 -1.14
N GLY A 171 28.27 -12.88 -1.03
CA GLY A 171 28.43 -14.31 -1.32
C GLY A 171 28.86 -15.18 -0.13
N ALA A 172 28.78 -14.65 1.09
CA ALA A 172 29.07 -15.37 2.33
C ALA A 172 28.09 -14.97 3.44
N PRO A 173 27.80 -15.86 4.40
CA PRO A 173 26.92 -15.54 5.50
C PRO A 173 27.58 -14.54 6.47
N VAL A 174 26.77 -13.68 7.08
CA VAL A 174 27.23 -12.74 8.12
C VAL A 174 27.63 -13.49 9.39
N TYR A 175 26.86 -14.51 9.75
CA TYR A 175 27.14 -15.40 10.89
C TYR A 175 27.27 -16.85 10.46
N GLU A 176 28.19 -17.57 11.09
CA GLU A 176 28.27 -19.02 10.93
C GLU A 176 27.02 -19.73 11.47
N LYS A 177 26.41 -19.18 12.53
CA LYS A 177 25.24 -19.76 13.20
C LYS A 177 24.32 -18.68 13.70
N ALA A 178 23.01 -18.95 13.67
CA ALA A 178 21.99 -18.12 14.30
C ALA A 178 20.88 -18.96 14.93
N ILE A 179 20.23 -18.42 15.97
CA ILE A 179 19.08 -19.06 16.62
C ILE A 179 17.82 -18.60 15.90
N GLN A 180 16.90 -19.54 15.67
CA GLN A 180 15.61 -19.27 15.07
C GLN A 180 14.50 -20.02 15.79
N ALA A 181 13.43 -19.32 16.14
CA ALA A 181 12.21 -19.97 16.62
C ALA A 181 11.66 -20.95 15.56
N THR A 182 11.09 -22.05 16.04
CA THR A 182 10.56 -23.11 15.18
C THR A 182 9.38 -23.80 15.84
N THR A 183 8.71 -24.66 15.09
CA THR A 183 7.57 -25.44 15.58
C THR A 183 7.98 -26.84 15.98
N GLU A 184 7.14 -27.51 16.78
CA GLU A 184 7.15 -28.95 16.98
C GLU A 184 5.91 -29.62 16.37
N SER A 185 5.98 -30.92 16.11
CA SER A 185 4.85 -31.75 15.65
C SER A 185 4.95 -33.21 16.12
N ASN A 186 5.91 -33.49 17.00
CA ASN A 186 6.26 -34.82 17.50
C ASN A 186 5.65 -35.12 18.89
N GLY A 187 4.72 -34.28 19.37
CA GLY A 187 3.92 -34.54 20.56
C GLY A 187 2.85 -35.62 20.34
N THR A 188 1.92 -35.74 21.29
CA THR A 188 0.83 -36.71 21.23
C THR A 188 -0.47 -36.01 20.85
N LEU A 189 -1.02 -36.36 19.68
CA LEU A 189 -2.32 -35.88 19.23
C LEU A 189 -3.40 -36.94 19.49
N VAL A 190 -4.53 -36.51 20.07
CA VAL A 190 -5.74 -37.31 20.26
C VAL A 190 -6.86 -36.66 19.44
N ASP A 191 -7.45 -37.42 18.51
CA ASP A 191 -8.67 -37.07 17.80
C ASP A 191 -9.87 -37.69 18.53
N ASN A 192 -10.81 -36.85 18.98
CA ASN A 192 -12.01 -37.32 19.70
C ASN A 192 -13.14 -37.77 18.76
N GLY A 193 -12.94 -37.73 17.45
CA GLY A 193 -13.87 -38.21 16.43
C GLY A 193 -15.07 -37.30 16.16
N ASN A 194 -15.10 -36.11 16.75
CA ASN A 194 -16.18 -35.13 16.63
C ASN A 194 -15.68 -33.74 16.21
N GLY A 195 -14.48 -33.66 15.64
CA GLY A 195 -13.82 -32.40 15.28
C GLY A 195 -13.09 -31.71 16.44
N SER A 196 -13.17 -32.24 17.67
CA SER A 196 -12.31 -31.80 18.77
C SER A 196 -11.07 -32.68 18.90
N TYR A 197 -9.97 -32.05 19.33
CA TYR A 197 -8.66 -32.65 19.45
C TYR A 197 -7.97 -32.19 20.74
N SER A 198 -7.04 -33.01 21.21
CA SER A 198 -6.09 -32.65 22.27
C SER A 198 -4.67 -32.92 21.77
N TYR A 199 -3.79 -31.92 21.85
CA TYR A 199 -2.36 -32.07 21.56
C TYR A 199 -1.52 -31.83 22.82
N THR A 200 -0.71 -32.82 23.20
CA THR A 200 0.23 -32.70 24.31
C THR A 200 1.65 -32.56 23.77
N PHE A 201 2.33 -31.50 24.16
CA PHE A 201 3.65 -31.13 23.67
C PHE A 201 4.72 -32.16 24.00
N SER A 202 5.67 -32.33 23.08
CA SER A 202 6.90 -33.08 23.34
C SER A 202 7.87 -32.25 24.18
N THR A 203 7.89 -30.94 23.97
CA THR A 203 8.67 -29.98 24.75
C THR A 203 8.13 -29.90 26.18
N ASN A 204 9.03 -29.86 27.16
CA ASN A 204 8.70 -29.62 28.56
C ASN A 204 8.95 -28.14 28.85
N LEU A 205 7.93 -27.38 29.23
CA LEU A 205 8.07 -25.95 29.46
C LEU A 205 8.78 -25.63 30.78
N LYS A 206 8.78 -26.52 31.77
CA LYS A 206 9.43 -26.28 33.07
C LYS A 206 10.90 -26.67 33.10
N THR A 207 11.28 -27.69 32.34
CA THR A 207 12.64 -28.28 32.39
C THR A 207 13.31 -28.42 31.03
N GLY A 208 12.69 -27.88 29.96
CA GLY A 208 13.21 -27.99 28.60
C GLY A 208 14.51 -27.21 28.42
N THR A 209 15.34 -27.70 27.50
CA THR A 209 16.45 -26.92 26.95
C THR A 209 15.91 -26.12 25.76
N PHE A 210 15.67 -24.83 25.94
CA PHE A 210 14.98 -23.99 24.95
C PHE A 210 15.88 -23.48 23.84
N PHE A 211 17.19 -23.39 24.10
CA PHE A 211 18.20 -23.00 23.12
C PHE A 211 19.12 -24.20 22.85
N PRO A 212 19.24 -24.68 21.59
CA PRO A 212 20.08 -25.86 21.29
C PRO A 212 21.58 -25.64 21.50
N VAL A 213 21.98 -24.38 21.66
CA VAL A 213 23.33 -23.89 21.93
C VAL A 213 23.21 -22.72 22.89
N ASP A 214 24.22 -22.52 23.72
CA ASP A 214 24.28 -21.41 24.66
C ASP A 214 24.30 -20.08 23.88
N PRO A 215 23.27 -19.21 24.01
CA PRO A 215 23.24 -17.95 23.27
C PRO A 215 24.42 -17.03 23.62
N ALA A 216 25.03 -17.15 24.81
CA ALA A 216 26.25 -16.44 25.16
C ALA A 216 27.47 -16.83 24.29
N THR A 217 27.40 -17.95 23.55
CA THR A 217 28.44 -18.39 22.61
C THR A 217 28.23 -17.86 21.19
N MET A 218 27.11 -17.18 20.92
CA MET A 218 26.85 -16.55 19.63
C MET A 218 27.76 -15.35 19.41
N THR A 219 28.11 -15.11 18.15
CA THR A 219 28.95 -13.96 17.76
C THR A 219 28.17 -12.65 17.62
N TYR A 220 26.86 -12.68 17.85
CA TYR A 220 25.96 -11.54 17.76
C TYR A 220 25.24 -11.32 19.09
N ALA A 221 24.77 -10.08 19.33
CA ALA A 221 24.00 -9.75 20.51
C ALA A 221 22.65 -10.46 20.48
N PHE A 222 22.48 -11.48 21.32
CA PHE A 222 21.21 -12.19 21.49
C PHE A 222 20.35 -11.48 22.52
N LEU A 223 19.27 -10.83 22.08
CA LEU A 223 18.32 -10.10 22.92
C LEU A 223 17.40 -11.02 23.75
N GLY A 224 17.82 -12.24 24.12
CA GLY A 224 16.93 -13.28 24.66
C GLY A 224 17.51 -14.25 25.71
N ASP A 225 18.69 -13.99 26.30
CA ASP A 225 19.44 -15.02 27.04
C ASP A 225 19.40 -14.95 28.59
N THR A 226 18.69 -14.02 29.23
CA THR A 226 18.76 -13.92 30.71
C THR A 226 17.99 -15.01 31.47
N ALA A 227 17.87 -16.20 30.86
CA ALA A 227 17.10 -17.38 31.22
C ALA A 227 15.61 -17.23 30.92
N LEU A 228 15.17 -17.81 29.79
CA LEU A 228 13.77 -18.16 29.55
C LEU A 228 13.34 -19.23 30.57
N ALA A 229 13.15 -18.82 31.83
CA ALA A 229 12.58 -19.64 32.86
C ALA A 229 11.06 -19.60 32.72
N PHE A 230 10.43 -20.77 32.84
CA PHE A 230 8.99 -20.83 32.93
C PHE A 230 8.50 -20.17 34.21
N ASP A 231 7.60 -19.22 34.04
CA ASP A 231 6.90 -18.53 35.13
C ASP A 231 5.40 -18.69 34.90
N ALA A 232 4.76 -19.50 35.75
CA ALA A 232 3.35 -19.81 35.63
C ALA A 232 2.42 -18.58 35.72
N ASN A 233 2.90 -17.45 36.24
CA ASN A 233 2.11 -16.22 36.37
C ASN A 233 2.25 -15.29 35.16
N ARG A 234 3.14 -15.60 34.22
CA ARG A 234 3.29 -14.83 32.98
C ARG A 234 2.31 -15.31 31.92
N THR A 235 1.94 -14.40 31.05
CA THR A 235 1.21 -14.72 29.82
C THR A 235 2.05 -15.65 28.94
N HIS A 236 1.43 -16.73 28.51
CA HIS A 236 1.96 -17.69 27.56
C HIS A 236 1.08 -17.69 26.31
N ARG A 237 1.71 -17.92 25.15
CA ARG A 237 1.02 -18.13 23.88
C ARG A 237 1.26 -19.54 23.40
N VAL A 238 0.21 -20.20 22.93
CA VAL A 238 0.32 -21.35 22.04
C VAL A 238 -0.28 -21.02 20.68
N ALA A 239 0.37 -21.46 19.61
CA ALA A 239 -0.12 -21.23 18.25
C ALA A 239 -0.04 -22.50 17.41
N ILE A 240 -1.03 -22.68 16.53
CA ILE A 240 -1.23 -23.86 15.69
C ILE A 240 -1.18 -23.45 14.24
N GLN A 241 -0.43 -24.19 13.43
CA GLN A 241 -0.52 -24.17 11.98
C GLN A 241 -1.17 -25.47 11.53
N PHE A 242 -2.32 -25.36 10.85
CA PHE A 242 -2.96 -26.48 10.15
C PHE A 242 -2.67 -26.39 8.66
N SER A 243 -2.12 -27.46 8.09
CA SER A 243 -1.75 -27.57 6.68
C SER A 243 -2.47 -28.70 5.93
N GLY A 244 -3.45 -29.37 6.55
CA GLY A 244 -4.37 -30.30 5.89
C GLY A 244 -4.30 -31.76 6.36
N VAL A 245 -5.35 -32.54 6.06
CA VAL A 245 -5.36 -34.02 6.15
C VAL A 245 -4.93 -34.66 4.82
N THR A 246 -5.25 -33.97 3.71
CA THR A 246 -4.79 -34.19 2.34
C THR A 246 -4.57 -32.81 1.68
N PRO A 247 -3.36 -32.49 1.15
CA PRO A 247 -2.99 -31.12 0.74
C PRO A 247 -3.77 -30.45 -0.40
N ALA A 248 -4.65 -31.16 -1.13
CA ALA A 248 -5.18 -30.68 -2.41
C ALA A 248 -6.50 -29.87 -2.32
N GLU A 249 -7.21 -29.85 -1.19
CA GLU A 249 -8.62 -29.40 -1.18
C GLU A 249 -8.99 -28.39 -0.08
N ARG A 250 -8.08 -28.05 0.85
CA ARG A 250 -8.42 -27.21 2.02
C ARG A 250 -7.49 -26.03 2.22
N ALA A 251 -8.05 -24.92 2.68
CA ALA A 251 -7.28 -23.74 3.04
C ALA A 251 -6.40 -24.02 4.28
N PRO A 252 -5.12 -23.66 4.29
CA PRO A 252 -4.35 -23.65 5.52
C PRO A 252 -4.89 -22.57 6.47
N VAL A 253 -4.92 -22.86 7.76
CA VAL A 253 -5.38 -21.92 8.78
C VAL A 253 -4.46 -21.94 9.98
N ASN A 254 -4.42 -20.81 10.70
CA ASN A 254 -3.67 -20.69 11.94
C ASN A 254 -4.60 -20.18 13.04
N ALA A 255 -4.24 -20.50 14.28
CA ALA A 255 -4.86 -19.93 15.46
C ALA A 255 -3.79 -19.74 16.54
N PHE A 256 -4.06 -18.86 17.48
CA PHE A 256 -3.24 -18.69 18.68
C PHE A 256 -4.15 -18.50 19.90
N TYR A 257 -3.62 -18.78 21.07
CA TYR A 257 -4.31 -18.65 22.34
C TYR A 257 -3.35 -18.19 23.42
N ASP A 258 -3.73 -17.10 24.11
CA ASP A 258 -2.95 -16.50 25.18
C ASP A 258 -3.59 -16.83 26.54
N PHE A 259 -2.78 -17.33 27.47
CA PHE A 259 -3.25 -17.84 28.75
C PHE A 259 -2.22 -17.67 29.87
N ILE A 260 -2.68 -17.78 31.12
CA ILE A 260 -1.81 -17.80 32.31
C ILE A 260 -1.79 -19.22 32.87
N PRO A 261 -0.64 -19.94 32.85
CA PRO A 261 -0.58 -21.32 33.31
C PRO A 261 -1.02 -21.52 34.76
N ALA A 262 -0.78 -20.57 35.65
CA ALA A 262 -1.15 -20.66 37.07
C ALA A 262 -2.67 -20.67 37.29
N THR A 263 -3.45 -20.05 36.40
CA THR A 263 -4.92 -20.02 36.47
C THR A 263 -5.56 -21.00 35.50
N GLY A 264 -4.87 -21.35 34.40
CA GLY A 264 -5.40 -22.14 33.30
C GLY A 264 -6.42 -21.39 32.45
N LEU A 265 -6.52 -20.06 32.62
CA LEU A 265 -7.52 -19.22 31.96
C LEU A 265 -6.88 -18.38 30.84
N ALA A 266 -7.69 -18.02 29.84
CA ALA A 266 -7.35 -17.00 28.86
C ALA A 266 -6.98 -15.69 29.57
N ILE A 267 -6.09 -14.90 28.97
CA ILE A 267 -5.79 -13.56 29.48
C ILE A 267 -6.99 -12.63 29.34
N ASP A 268 -7.13 -11.71 30.28
CA ASP A 268 -7.88 -10.47 30.09
C ASP A 268 -6.87 -9.34 29.83
N PRO A 269 -6.71 -8.87 28.58
CA PRO A 269 -5.70 -7.86 28.25
C PRO A 269 -5.96 -6.49 28.92
N ALA A 270 -7.10 -6.29 29.59
CA ALA A 270 -7.34 -5.10 30.40
C ALA A 270 -6.58 -5.11 31.74
N VAL A 271 -6.18 -6.28 32.24
CA VAL A 271 -5.53 -6.44 33.55
C VAL A 271 -4.26 -7.30 33.52
N ASP A 272 -4.18 -8.23 32.57
CA ASP A 272 -3.03 -9.11 32.36
C ASP A 272 -2.08 -8.51 31.33
N ALA A 273 -0.81 -8.92 31.40
CA ALA A 273 0.18 -8.49 30.41
C ALA A 273 -0.14 -9.07 29.03
N SER A 274 -0.27 -8.23 28.02
CA SER A 274 -0.50 -8.63 26.62
C SER A 274 0.53 -8.00 25.67
N ARG A 275 0.58 -8.54 24.44
CA ARG A 275 1.27 -7.92 23.31
C ARG A 275 0.49 -8.18 22.02
N LEU A 276 -0.69 -7.57 21.94
CA LEU A 276 -1.64 -7.61 20.82
C LEU A 276 -1.62 -6.27 20.05
N VAL A 277 -0.59 -6.10 19.23
CA VAL A 277 -0.24 -4.78 18.65
C VAL A 277 -0.89 -4.51 17.29
N ALA A 278 -1.05 -5.54 16.45
CA ALA A 278 -1.63 -5.40 15.12
C ALA A 278 -2.49 -6.64 14.81
N GLU A 279 -3.58 -6.43 14.07
CA GLU A 279 -4.47 -7.49 13.61
C GLU A 279 -4.16 -7.89 12.17
N THR A 280 -4.48 -9.14 11.83
CA THR A 280 -4.34 -9.68 10.48
C THR A 280 -5.09 -8.86 9.42
N ALA A 281 -6.22 -8.24 9.81
CA ALA A 281 -7.01 -7.40 8.92
C ALA A 281 -6.25 -6.14 8.45
N SER A 282 -5.44 -5.51 9.31
CA SER A 282 -4.65 -4.34 8.95
C SER A 282 -3.64 -4.65 7.84
N CYS A 283 -3.00 -5.82 7.87
CA CYS A 283 -2.10 -6.26 6.80
C CYS A 283 -2.87 -6.52 5.49
N ASN A 284 -4.02 -7.19 5.61
CA ASN A 284 -4.82 -7.62 4.47
C ASN A 284 -5.53 -6.47 3.74
N ALA A 285 -5.55 -5.26 4.31
CA ALA A 285 -5.99 -4.04 3.63
C ALA A 285 -5.18 -3.77 2.35
N CYS A 286 -3.87 -4.09 2.36
CA CYS A 286 -2.98 -3.94 1.21
C CYS A 286 -2.65 -5.27 0.51
N HIS A 287 -2.72 -6.39 1.23
CA HIS A 287 -2.32 -7.71 0.75
C HIS A 287 -3.50 -8.54 0.22
N ASP A 288 -4.46 -7.88 -0.44
CA ASP A 288 -5.63 -8.47 -1.11
C ASP A 288 -6.37 -9.50 -0.27
N GLY A 289 -6.72 -9.13 0.97
CA GLY A 289 -7.54 -9.96 1.84
C GLY A 289 -6.84 -11.16 2.46
N ARG A 290 -5.62 -11.53 2.02
CA ARG A 290 -4.87 -12.66 2.57
C ARG A 290 -3.37 -12.64 2.28
N LEU A 291 -2.59 -12.08 3.19
CA LEU A 291 -1.14 -12.32 3.25
C LEU A 291 -0.86 -13.75 3.72
N ALA A 292 -0.18 -14.54 2.88
CA ALA A 292 0.13 -15.93 3.16
C ALA A 292 1.59 -16.25 2.87
N LEU A 293 2.38 -16.47 3.92
CA LEU A 293 3.83 -16.66 3.86
C LEU A 293 4.24 -18.13 4.09
N HIS A 294 5.51 -18.43 3.82
CA HIS A 294 6.12 -19.75 4.01
C HIS A 294 5.38 -20.88 3.29
N GLY A 295 5.21 -20.74 1.97
CA GLY A 295 4.45 -21.68 1.16
C GLY A 295 2.92 -21.54 1.29
N GLY A 296 2.46 -20.39 1.78
CA GLY A 296 1.04 -20.04 1.88
C GLY A 296 0.33 -20.52 3.15
N ASN A 297 1.07 -21.11 4.11
CA ASN A 297 0.47 -21.74 5.28
C ASN A 297 0.37 -20.85 6.53
N ARG A 298 1.02 -19.67 6.51
CA ARG A 298 1.08 -18.76 7.66
C ARG A 298 0.44 -17.44 7.29
N THR A 299 -0.62 -17.09 8.01
CA THR A 299 -1.58 -16.04 7.66
C THR A 299 -1.98 -15.19 8.86
N GLU A 300 -1.85 -15.71 10.09
CA GLU A 300 -2.30 -15.03 11.30
C GLU A 300 -1.15 -14.29 12.00
N VAL A 301 -1.32 -12.99 12.27
CA VAL A 301 -0.29 -12.16 12.91
C VAL A 301 0.12 -12.72 14.27
N GLY A 302 -0.86 -13.19 15.07
CA GLY A 302 -0.57 -13.79 16.36
C GLY A 302 0.29 -15.07 16.28
N TYR A 303 0.18 -15.80 15.17
CA TYR A 303 1.07 -16.93 14.86
C TYR A 303 2.46 -16.43 14.45
N CYS A 304 2.54 -15.43 13.56
CA CYS A 304 3.79 -14.86 13.07
C CYS A 304 4.72 -14.41 14.20
N VAL A 305 4.22 -13.61 15.14
CA VAL A 305 5.01 -13.05 16.26
C VAL A 305 5.51 -14.11 17.24
N THR A 306 4.93 -15.32 17.21
CA THR A 306 5.42 -16.42 18.06
C THR A 306 6.78 -16.91 17.56
N CYS A 307 7.02 -16.86 16.24
CA CYS A 307 8.33 -17.14 15.62
C CYS A 307 9.18 -15.88 15.45
N HIS A 308 8.60 -14.82 14.88
CA HIS A 308 9.26 -13.56 14.58
C HIS A 308 9.36 -12.71 15.85
N ASN A 309 10.26 -13.14 16.73
CA ASN A 309 10.54 -12.55 18.02
C ASN A 309 12.02 -12.14 18.11
N PRO A 310 12.43 -11.34 19.12
CA PRO A 310 13.80 -10.82 19.23
C PRO A 310 14.90 -11.88 19.29
N GLY A 311 14.56 -13.11 19.70
CA GLY A 311 15.47 -14.26 19.72
C GLY A 311 15.64 -14.97 18.38
N THR A 312 15.13 -14.42 17.27
CA THR A 312 15.24 -15.04 15.94
C THR A 312 16.09 -14.17 15.01
N VAL A 313 17.13 -14.76 14.42
CA VAL A 313 18.09 -14.10 13.52
C VAL A 313 18.31 -14.96 12.27
N ASP A 314 18.48 -14.35 11.10
CA ASP A 314 18.98 -15.01 9.88
C ASP A 314 20.51 -14.97 9.88
N ALA A 315 21.15 -16.14 9.89
CA ALA A 315 22.61 -16.24 9.88
C ALA A 315 23.23 -15.65 8.61
N ASN A 316 22.54 -15.78 7.47
CA ASN A 316 23.08 -15.38 6.18
C ASN A 316 23.11 -13.86 6.01
N SER A 317 22.01 -13.18 6.36
CA SER A 317 21.91 -11.72 6.28
C SER A 317 22.42 -10.99 7.52
N GLY A 318 22.43 -11.66 8.68
CA GLY A 318 22.71 -11.08 9.99
C GLY A 318 21.53 -10.31 10.61
N PHE A 319 20.41 -10.16 9.90
CA PHE A 319 19.28 -9.39 10.39
C PHE A 319 18.49 -10.12 11.48
N ASN A 320 18.05 -9.36 12.48
CA ASN A 320 17.05 -9.79 13.44
C ASN A 320 15.68 -9.90 12.76
N LEU A 321 15.00 -11.03 12.96
CA LEU A 321 13.72 -11.34 12.34
C LEU A 321 12.53 -11.09 13.28
N ASP A 322 12.70 -10.31 14.34
CA ASP A 322 11.59 -9.79 15.14
C ASP A 322 10.56 -9.11 14.23
N MET A 323 9.28 -9.33 14.53
CA MET A 323 8.19 -8.86 13.69
C MET A 323 8.24 -7.34 13.47
N ALA A 324 8.52 -6.54 14.50
CA ALA A 324 8.58 -5.09 14.35
C ALA A 324 9.79 -4.69 13.50
N ASN A 325 10.95 -5.29 13.75
CA ASN A 325 12.16 -4.97 12.99
C ASN A 325 12.03 -5.33 11.50
N MET A 326 11.62 -6.56 11.22
CA MET A 326 11.48 -7.08 9.87
C MET A 326 10.41 -6.33 9.09
N VAL A 327 9.20 -6.18 9.63
CA VAL A 327 8.07 -5.59 8.90
C VAL A 327 8.33 -4.12 8.59
N HIS A 328 8.85 -3.34 9.53
CA HIS A 328 9.17 -1.94 9.26
C HIS A 328 10.28 -1.79 8.20
N LYS A 329 11.35 -2.58 8.26
CA LYS A 329 12.41 -2.54 7.23
C LYS A 329 11.88 -2.92 5.85
N ILE A 330 11.06 -3.97 5.74
CA ILE A 330 10.40 -4.36 4.47
C ILE A 330 9.61 -3.17 3.91
N HIS A 331 8.74 -2.55 4.71
CA HIS A 331 7.86 -1.49 4.23
C HIS A 331 8.59 -0.15 4.05
N ARG A 332 9.70 0.08 4.75
CA ARG A 332 10.56 1.24 4.50
C ARG A 332 11.35 1.06 3.20
N GLY A 333 11.77 -0.17 2.87
CA GLY A 333 12.28 -0.56 1.55
C GLY A 333 13.32 0.41 0.99
N GLN A 334 13.06 0.96 -0.19
CA GLN A 334 13.96 1.93 -0.85
C GLN A 334 14.23 3.22 -0.05
N ASN A 335 13.42 3.49 0.97
CA ASN A 335 13.57 4.65 1.85
C ASN A 335 14.39 4.37 3.10
N LEU A 336 14.88 3.14 3.30
CA LEU A 336 15.83 2.84 4.35
C LEU A 336 17.10 3.68 4.14
N PRO A 337 17.61 4.33 5.19
CA PRO A 337 18.87 5.06 5.11
C PRO A 337 20.04 4.21 4.60
N SER A 338 20.17 2.98 5.06
CA SER A 338 21.17 2.02 4.57
C SER A 338 21.03 1.78 3.06
N VAL A 339 19.81 1.52 2.58
CA VAL A 339 19.54 1.31 1.16
C VAL A 339 19.87 2.55 0.32
N LYS A 340 19.54 3.74 0.81
CA LYS A 340 19.94 5.01 0.17
C LYS A 340 21.46 5.22 0.16
N ALA A 341 22.16 4.68 1.15
CA ALA A 341 23.63 4.70 1.21
C ALA A 341 24.29 3.64 0.30
N GLY A 342 23.50 2.77 -0.33
CA GLY A 342 23.97 1.75 -1.29
C GLY A 342 24.03 0.33 -0.72
N ASP A 343 23.57 0.10 0.51
CA ASP A 343 23.38 -1.23 1.05
C ASP A 343 22.10 -1.88 0.49
N GLU A 344 21.89 -3.15 0.86
CA GLU A 344 20.66 -3.88 0.59
C GLU A 344 20.01 -4.36 1.88
N TYR A 345 18.68 -4.36 1.90
CA TYR A 345 17.88 -5.09 2.88
C TYR A 345 17.37 -6.39 2.24
N ALA A 346 18.14 -7.46 2.41
CA ALA A 346 17.85 -8.79 1.88
C ALA A 346 17.94 -9.86 2.97
N ILE A 347 17.04 -10.84 2.92
CA ILE A 347 16.99 -12.00 3.82
C ILE A 347 17.15 -13.26 2.97
N TRP A 348 17.99 -14.21 3.39
CA TRP A 348 18.12 -15.49 2.70
C TRP A 348 17.19 -16.52 3.34
N GLY A 349 16.13 -16.84 2.62
CA GLY A 349 15.06 -17.70 3.10
C GLY A 349 15.26 -19.19 2.80
N TYR A 350 14.14 -19.88 2.59
CA TYR A 350 14.11 -21.31 2.30
C TYR A 350 15.03 -21.67 1.12
N ARG A 351 15.91 -22.66 1.33
CA ARG A 351 16.93 -23.09 0.35
C ARG A 351 17.91 -21.98 -0.05
N GLY A 352 18.27 -21.06 0.85
CA GLY A 352 19.23 -20.00 0.56
C GLY A 352 18.76 -19.06 -0.55
N THR A 353 17.45 -18.92 -0.75
CA THR A 353 16.88 -18.01 -1.74
C THR A 353 16.95 -16.58 -1.22
N GLU A 354 17.57 -15.68 -1.97
CA GLU A 354 17.61 -14.26 -1.63
C GLU A 354 16.23 -13.62 -1.81
N HIS A 355 15.76 -12.93 -0.78
CA HIS A 355 14.58 -12.06 -0.82
C HIS A 355 15.01 -10.62 -0.55
N ASN A 356 15.15 -9.83 -1.61
CA ASN A 356 15.63 -8.45 -1.54
C ASN A 356 14.45 -7.46 -1.53
N TYR A 357 14.35 -6.67 -0.47
CA TYR A 357 13.26 -5.70 -0.25
C TYR A 357 13.71 -4.25 -0.49
N SER A 358 14.92 -4.05 -1.02
CA SER A 358 15.50 -2.71 -1.21
C SER A 358 14.72 -1.85 -2.22
N GLU A 359 13.90 -2.46 -3.07
CA GLU A 359 13.07 -1.76 -4.06
C GLU A 359 11.61 -1.60 -3.64
N VAL A 360 11.22 -2.11 -2.46
CA VAL A 360 9.85 -1.99 -1.96
C VAL A 360 9.49 -0.52 -1.78
N VAL A 361 8.32 -0.15 -2.31
CA VAL A 361 7.75 1.20 -2.19
C VAL A 361 6.45 1.11 -1.40
N TYR A 362 6.43 1.71 -0.20
CA TYR A 362 5.21 1.79 0.58
C TYR A 362 4.15 2.64 -0.14
N PRO A 363 2.90 2.15 -0.33
CA PRO A 363 1.89 2.86 -1.12
C PRO A 363 1.30 4.08 -0.41
N SER A 364 1.24 4.06 0.93
CA SER A 364 0.69 5.16 1.73
C SER A 364 1.74 6.25 1.98
N LEU A 365 2.06 7.01 0.93
CA LEU A 365 2.91 8.19 0.99
C LEU A 365 2.07 9.45 0.76
N TYR A 366 1.72 10.16 1.84
CA TYR A 366 1.12 11.49 1.72
C TYR A 366 2.20 12.50 1.33
N TYR A 367 1.98 13.26 0.25
CA TYR A 367 3.01 14.08 -0.40
C TYR A 367 3.38 15.33 0.43
N GLY A 368 4.66 15.71 0.50
CA GLY A 368 5.00 17.10 0.79
C GLY A 368 6.41 17.44 1.27
N SER A 369 6.99 16.76 2.26
CA SER A 369 8.27 17.26 2.82
C SER A 369 9.17 16.30 3.60
N THR A 370 8.87 15.01 3.75
CA THR A 370 9.85 14.07 4.33
C THR A 370 9.67 12.70 3.70
N ALA A 371 10.77 12.08 3.32
CA ALA A 371 10.86 10.73 2.73
C ALA A 371 10.52 9.61 3.74
N GLU A 372 9.54 9.83 4.61
CA GLU A 372 9.20 8.98 5.74
C GLU A 372 7.78 8.41 5.55
N PRO A 373 7.61 7.08 5.49
CA PRO A 373 6.30 6.44 5.53
C PRO A 373 5.72 6.58 6.95
N LEU A 374 4.89 7.61 7.16
CA LEU A 374 4.40 8.01 8.49
C LEU A 374 2.94 7.62 8.79
N ASN A 375 2.31 6.79 7.95
CA ASN A 375 0.95 6.31 8.23
C ASN A 375 0.98 5.09 9.17
N CYS A 376 1.38 5.31 10.42
CA CYS A 376 1.41 4.28 11.45
C CYS A 376 0.03 3.61 11.61
N THR A 377 -1.05 4.38 11.44
CA THR A 377 -2.44 3.92 11.56
C THR A 377 -2.90 2.94 10.50
N ALA A 378 -2.13 2.76 9.41
CA ALA A 378 -2.39 1.68 8.45
C ALA A 378 -2.20 0.28 9.08
N CYS A 379 -1.31 0.17 10.08
CA CYS A 379 -1.03 -1.09 10.79
C CYS A 379 -1.46 -1.04 12.26
N HIS A 380 -1.32 0.13 12.89
CA HIS A 380 -1.46 0.33 14.32
C HIS A 380 -2.74 1.09 14.67
N THR A 381 -3.72 0.39 15.23
CA THR A 381 -4.91 1.00 15.81
C THR A 381 -5.25 0.29 17.11
N SER A 382 -5.42 1.02 18.21
CA SER A 382 -5.95 0.44 19.44
C SER A 382 -7.43 0.09 19.25
N THR A 383 -7.76 -1.18 19.47
CA THR A 383 -9.12 -1.72 19.40
C THR A 383 -9.32 -2.75 20.52
N ALA A 384 -10.49 -3.38 20.59
CA ALA A 384 -10.71 -4.49 21.52
C ALA A 384 -9.85 -5.73 21.19
N SER A 385 -9.55 -5.99 19.91
CA SER A 385 -8.68 -7.10 19.45
C SER A 385 -7.18 -6.75 19.53
N THR A 386 -6.85 -5.46 19.48
CA THR A 386 -5.48 -4.93 19.54
C THR A 386 -5.34 -3.85 20.62
N PRO A 387 -5.56 -4.17 21.91
CA PRO A 387 -5.49 -3.17 22.98
C PRO A 387 -4.11 -2.48 23.06
N ASP A 388 -3.05 -3.19 22.67
CA ASP A 388 -1.67 -2.69 22.59
C ASP A 388 -1.37 -1.93 21.29
N GLY A 389 -2.38 -1.66 20.46
CA GLY A 389 -2.23 -1.04 19.15
C GLY A 389 -1.63 0.35 19.16
N ASP A 390 -1.75 1.09 20.28
CA ASP A 390 -1.17 2.43 20.46
C ASP A 390 0.24 2.41 21.05
N ASN A 391 0.84 1.22 21.23
CA ASN A 391 2.19 1.10 21.79
C ASN A 391 3.25 1.80 20.92
N TRP A 392 3.05 1.92 19.60
CA TRP A 392 4.01 2.57 18.69
C TRP A 392 4.38 4.02 19.06
N TYR A 393 3.53 4.74 19.79
CA TYR A 393 3.84 6.10 20.28
C TYR A 393 3.79 6.25 21.80
N THR A 394 3.24 5.27 22.51
CA THR A 394 3.16 5.28 23.99
C THR A 394 4.28 4.48 24.65
N LYS A 395 4.97 3.61 23.90
CA LYS A 395 6.02 2.70 24.34
C LYS A 395 7.20 2.75 23.36
N THR A 396 8.28 3.41 23.73
CA THR A 396 9.50 3.44 22.93
C THR A 396 10.22 2.10 22.98
N SER A 397 10.73 1.66 21.83
CA SER A 397 11.48 0.40 21.64
C SER A 397 12.62 0.66 20.66
N ASP A 398 13.86 0.43 21.08
CA ASP A 398 15.03 0.59 20.20
C ASP A 398 14.91 -0.29 18.94
N LEU A 399 14.47 -1.54 19.13
CA LEU A 399 14.28 -2.53 18.06
C LEU A 399 13.32 -2.05 16.97
N ALA A 400 12.23 -1.39 17.39
CA ALA A 400 11.26 -0.79 16.48
C ALA A 400 11.77 0.52 15.86
N CYS A 401 12.48 1.37 16.61
CA CYS A 401 12.97 2.65 16.09
C CYS A 401 14.04 2.47 15.00
N PHE A 402 15.06 1.64 15.23
CA PHE A 402 16.16 1.45 14.28
C PHE A 402 15.76 0.60 13.06
N SER A 403 14.63 -0.10 13.12
CA SER A 403 14.06 -0.74 11.93
C SER A 403 13.73 0.25 10.80
N CYS A 404 13.50 1.51 11.16
CA CYS A 404 13.30 2.60 10.23
C CYS A 404 14.57 3.48 10.16
N HIS A 405 15.13 3.85 11.31
CA HIS A 405 16.30 4.73 11.42
C HIS A 405 17.62 3.95 11.43
N ASP A 406 17.81 3.08 10.42
CA ASP A 406 18.84 2.03 10.42
C ASP A 406 20.27 2.49 10.12
N GLN A 407 20.47 3.76 9.73
CA GLN A 407 21.79 4.41 9.61
C GLN A 407 22.65 4.36 10.89
N LEU A 408 22.05 3.95 12.01
CA LEU A 408 22.66 3.84 13.33
C LEU A 408 22.98 2.38 13.71
N GLU A 409 22.60 1.40 12.88
CA GLU A 409 23.02 0.01 13.01
C GLU A 409 24.44 -0.16 12.44
N VAL A 410 25.38 -0.65 13.26
CA VAL A 410 26.74 -0.94 12.81
C VAL A 410 26.80 -2.40 12.35
N GLY A 411 27.15 -2.63 11.08
CA GLY A 411 27.44 -3.97 10.56
C GLY A 411 26.23 -4.90 10.37
N LYS A 412 25.01 -4.34 10.22
CA LYS A 412 23.73 -5.10 10.20
C LYS A 412 23.43 -5.85 11.51
N GLU A 413 24.27 -5.67 12.53
CA GLU A 413 24.02 -6.17 13.86
C GLU A 413 23.23 -5.14 14.66
N PHE A 414 22.24 -5.62 15.41
CA PHE A 414 21.71 -4.87 16.55
C PHE A 414 22.74 -4.91 17.69
N ALA A 415 23.94 -4.36 17.47
CA ALA A 415 25.00 -4.41 18.46
C ALA A 415 24.59 -3.54 19.65
N TYR A 416 24.19 -4.21 20.73
CA TYR A 416 24.13 -3.62 22.06
C TYR A 416 25.57 -3.33 22.51
N HIS A 417 26.18 -2.27 21.98
CA HIS A 417 27.51 -1.86 22.38
C HIS A 417 27.43 -1.24 23.77
N ALA A 418 27.74 -2.04 24.80
CA ALA A 418 28.04 -1.53 26.12
C ALA A 418 29.26 -0.60 26.03
N GLY A 419 29.03 0.72 25.96
CA GLY A 419 30.07 1.76 26.04
C GLY A 419 30.33 2.58 24.77
N GLY A 420 29.50 2.52 23.73
CA GLY A 420 29.60 3.43 22.58
C GLY A 420 28.81 4.73 22.81
N THR A 421 29.48 5.88 22.84
CA THR A 421 28.81 7.19 22.77
C THR A 421 28.29 7.39 21.34
N TYR A 422 27.00 7.21 21.13
CA TYR A 422 26.36 7.45 19.84
C TYR A 422 26.01 8.92 19.72
N ASP A 423 26.80 9.62 18.93
CA ASP A 423 26.69 11.04 18.76
C ASP A 423 26.34 11.35 17.31
N ARG A 424 25.03 11.47 16.99
CA ARG A 424 24.50 12.14 15.78
C ARG A 424 22.97 12.00 15.63
N HIS A 425 22.23 13.01 16.09
CA HIS A 425 21.24 13.63 15.18
C HIS A 425 22.07 14.54 14.26
N ASP A 426 22.55 14.00 13.14
CA ASP A 426 23.44 14.77 12.25
C ASP A 426 22.71 16.02 11.70
N GLN A 427 23.19 17.19 12.08
CA GLN A 427 22.70 18.51 11.67
C GLN A 427 22.97 18.84 10.19
N THR A 428 23.44 17.89 9.36
CA THR A 428 23.77 18.17 7.95
C THR A 428 22.59 18.10 6.97
N ALA A 429 21.39 17.71 7.39
CA ALA A 429 20.17 17.95 6.62
C ALA A 429 19.61 19.33 7.00
N GLY A 430 20.08 20.38 6.33
CA GLY A 430 19.81 21.78 6.69
C GLY A 430 18.34 22.08 7.00
N SER A 431 18.07 22.45 8.26
CA SER A 431 17.02 23.38 8.75
C SER A 431 16.50 23.06 10.17
N ASP A 432 17.01 22.05 10.88
CA ASP A 432 16.57 21.83 12.27
C ASP A 432 17.19 22.89 13.22
N PRO A 433 16.40 23.70 13.97
CA PRO A 433 16.92 24.85 14.71
C PRO A 433 17.48 24.53 16.11
N TYR A 434 17.63 23.26 16.51
CA TYR A 434 17.91 22.92 17.91
C TYR A 434 19.41 22.84 18.29
N PRO A 435 19.79 23.28 19.50
CA PRO A 435 21.18 23.26 19.96
C PRO A 435 21.72 21.84 20.13
N ALA A 436 23.03 21.71 19.94
CA ALA A 436 23.80 20.50 20.16
C ALA A 436 23.87 20.17 21.65
N ASP A 437 22.82 19.53 22.18
CA ASP A 437 22.79 19.01 23.54
C ASP A 437 23.48 17.63 23.58
N GLN A 438 24.76 17.63 23.20
CA GLN A 438 25.64 16.48 22.99
C GLN A 438 25.91 15.65 24.27
N ALA A 439 25.58 16.18 25.44
CA ALA A 439 26.02 15.65 26.73
C ALA A 439 25.07 14.63 27.37
N ASN A 440 23.92 14.30 26.74
CA ASN A 440 22.91 13.40 27.31
C ASN A 440 22.49 12.23 26.39
N ILE A 441 23.15 12.01 25.25
CA ILE A 441 22.84 10.91 24.31
C ILE A 441 23.66 9.63 24.62
N ASP A 442 24.45 9.63 25.70
CA ASP A 442 25.38 8.56 26.06
C ASP A 442 24.75 7.21 26.50
N ALA A 443 23.46 6.95 26.25
CA ALA A 443 22.80 5.74 26.75
C ALA A 443 21.70 5.11 25.87
N ARG A 444 21.56 5.45 24.57
CA ARG A 444 20.43 4.94 23.74
C ARG A 444 19.06 5.10 24.44
N ASN A 445 18.88 6.20 25.16
CA ASN A 445 17.64 6.45 25.90
C ASN A 445 16.65 7.20 25.00
N CYS A 446 16.18 6.54 23.93
CA CYS A 446 15.13 7.09 23.06
C CYS A 446 13.93 7.51 23.90
N GLY A 447 13.56 6.70 24.91
CA GLY A 447 12.46 7.00 25.81
C GLY A 447 12.63 8.26 26.66
N GLY A 448 13.85 8.62 27.03
CA GLY A 448 14.14 9.83 27.81
C GLY A 448 13.72 11.12 27.10
N CYS A 449 13.77 11.12 25.77
CA CYS A 449 13.44 12.27 24.93
C CYS A 449 12.14 12.08 24.11
N HIS A 450 11.86 10.86 23.66
CA HIS A 450 10.77 10.51 22.75
C HIS A 450 9.57 9.82 23.44
N THR A 451 9.49 9.84 24.77
CA THR A 451 8.26 9.41 25.48
C THR A 451 7.23 10.52 25.63
N GLY A 452 5.97 10.11 25.71
CA GLY A 452 4.84 11.02 25.94
C GLY A 452 4.86 11.77 27.29
N THR A 453 5.79 11.47 28.20
CA THR A 453 5.83 11.92 29.60
C THR A 453 6.95 12.89 29.97
N ALA A 454 7.91 13.19 29.07
CA ALA A 454 8.96 14.16 29.36
C ALA A 454 8.38 15.57 29.60
N THR A 455 8.64 16.14 30.78
CA THR A 455 8.14 17.47 31.19
C THR A 455 8.94 18.63 30.62
N ASP A 456 10.15 18.37 30.10
CA ASP A 456 11.16 19.40 29.80
C ASP A 456 11.58 19.51 28.33
N LEU A 457 10.86 18.85 27.41
CA LEU A 457 10.91 19.21 25.98
C LEU A 457 9.61 19.89 25.59
N PRO A 458 9.65 21.02 24.85
CA PRO A 458 8.44 21.75 24.54
C PRO A 458 7.47 20.81 23.84
N ARG A 459 6.27 20.75 24.43
CA ARG A 459 4.94 20.33 23.97
C ARG A 459 4.63 20.31 22.46
N LEU A 460 5.55 20.75 21.60
CA LEU A 460 5.55 20.81 20.15
C LEU A 460 5.90 19.46 19.51
N TYR A 461 6.91 18.71 19.96
CA TYR A 461 7.37 17.49 19.24
C TYR A 461 6.41 16.29 19.38
N ARG A 462 5.86 16.07 20.58
CA ARG A 462 4.78 15.08 20.84
C ARG A 462 3.54 15.35 20.00
N ARG A 463 3.29 16.64 19.71
CA ARG A 463 2.17 17.10 18.89
C ARG A 463 2.46 16.93 17.41
N THR A 464 3.69 17.14 16.93
CA THR A 464 4.02 16.94 15.52
C THR A 464 4.07 15.47 15.12
N PHE A 465 4.60 14.53 15.90
CA PHE A 465 4.61 13.11 15.46
C PHE A 465 3.21 12.49 15.41
N TYR A 466 2.38 12.71 16.45
CA TYR A 466 0.98 12.27 16.48
C TYR A 466 0.09 13.08 15.52
N ALA A 467 0.24 14.41 15.42
CA ALA A 467 -0.54 15.19 14.45
C ALA A 467 -0.07 14.96 12.99
N HIS A 468 1.20 14.66 12.73
CA HIS A 468 1.65 14.36 11.36
C HIS A 468 1.15 12.99 10.88
N SER A 469 1.03 12.01 11.76
CA SER A 469 0.47 10.70 11.40
C SER A 469 -1.07 10.69 11.42
N HIS A 470 -1.70 11.39 12.36
CA HIS A 470 -3.14 11.32 12.61
C HIS A 470 -3.97 12.47 12.00
N ASP A 471 -3.48 13.72 12.00
CA ASP A 471 -4.23 14.88 11.48
C ASP A 471 -4.08 15.05 9.95
N PHE A 472 -3.02 14.54 9.31
CA PHE A 472 -2.95 14.49 7.84
C PHE A 472 -3.93 13.48 7.24
N ALA A 473 -4.29 12.43 7.98
CA ALA A 473 -5.27 11.43 7.54
C ALA A 473 -6.71 11.99 7.45
N ARG A 474 -6.94 13.24 7.87
CA ARG A 474 -8.27 13.81 8.00
C ARG A 474 -8.32 15.27 7.51
N PRO A 475 -8.99 15.57 6.39
CA PRO A 475 -8.93 16.89 5.79
C PRO A 475 -9.57 17.96 6.69
N GLN A 476 -8.84 19.06 6.93
CA GLN A 476 -9.32 20.19 7.75
C GLN A 476 -10.30 21.09 6.99
N PHE A 477 -10.28 21.00 5.67
CA PHE A 477 -11.17 21.71 4.76
C PHE A 477 -11.99 20.73 3.95
N ARG A 478 -13.13 21.20 3.45
CA ARG A 478 -14.00 20.43 2.57
C ARG A 478 -14.53 21.32 1.46
N TYR A 479 -14.40 20.86 0.23
CA TYR A 479 -15.10 21.44 -0.91
C TYR A 479 -16.43 20.71 -1.11
N VAL A 480 -17.51 21.44 -1.37
CA VAL A 480 -18.83 20.87 -1.70
C VAL A 480 -19.35 21.57 -2.95
N ILE A 481 -19.60 20.83 -4.02
CA ILE A 481 -20.31 21.34 -5.19
C ILE A 481 -21.77 20.87 -5.06
N GLU A 482 -22.69 21.81 -4.88
CA GLU A 482 -24.11 21.52 -4.66
C GLU A 482 -24.85 21.26 -5.99
N SER A 483 -24.53 22.04 -7.03
CA SER A 483 -25.14 21.88 -8.35
C SER A 483 -24.28 22.51 -9.44
N VAL A 484 -24.37 21.98 -10.66
CA VAL A 484 -23.75 22.58 -11.85
C VAL A 484 -24.79 22.67 -12.95
N SER A 485 -25.08 23.89 -13.41
CA SER A 485 -25.92 24.11 -14.60
C SER A 485 -25.11 24.79 -15.71
N VAL A 486 -25.69 24.91 -16.89
CA VAL A 486 -25.05 25.56 -18.04
C VAL A 486 -25.97 26.65 -18.59
N ASN A 487 -25.45 27.87 -18.70
CA ASN A 487 -26.21 28.99 -19.22
C ASN A 487 -26.34 28.96 -20.76
N ALA A 488 -27.10 29.91 -21.32
CA ALA A 488 -27.31 30.02 -22.76
C ALA A 488 -26.02 30.21 -23.59
N ASN A 489 -24.95 30.72 -22.97
CA ASN A 489 -23.64 30.88 -23.60
C ASN A 489 -22.74 29.64 -23.47
N ARG A 490 -23.29 28.51 -22.98
CA ARG A 490 -22.57 27.25 -22.70
C ARG A 490 -21.51 27.36 -21.61
N GLN A 491 -21.63 28.34 -20.73
CA GLN A 491 -20.74 28.53 -19.57
C GLN A 491 -21.32 27.81 -18.35
N PRO A 492 -20.49 27.15 -17.53
CA PRO A 492 -20.98 26.53 -16.31
C PRO A 492 -21.33 27.58 -15.26
N VAL A 493 -22.44 27.33 -14.57
CA VAL A 493 -22.91 28.05 -13.39
C VAL A 493 -22.91 27.06 -12.24
N ILE A 494 -22.02 27.29 -11.27
CA ILE A 494 -21.64 26.33 -10.23
C ILE A 494 -22.08 26.90 -8.88
N ARG A 495 -22.90 26.16 -8.15
CA ARG A 495 -23.25 26.48 -6.77
C ARG A 495 -22.44 25.58 -5.83
N PHE A 496 -21.74 26.17 -4.86
CA PHE A 496 -20.76 25.45 -4.05
C PHE A 496 -20.56 26.06 -2.67
N ARG A 497 -19.96 25.30 -1.76
CA ARG A 497 -19.48 25.72 -0.44
C ARG A 497 -18.03 25.33 -0.26
N VAL A 498 -17.35 26.09 0.59
CA VAL A 498 -16.07 25.70 1.17
C VAL A 498 -16.27 25.69 2.67
N GLN A 499 -15.93 24.59 3.32
CA GLN A 499 -16.12 24.40 4.74
C GLN A 499 -14.80 24.14 5.42
N GLN A 500 -14.71 24.49 6.70
CA GLN A 500 -13.56 24.25 7.55
C GLN A 500 -14.01 23.65 8.89
N ARG A 501 -13.14 22.91 9.55
CA ARG A 501 -13.32 22.50 10.95
C ARG A 501 -12.10 22.85 11.76
N ALA A 502 -12.27 23.00 13.07
CA ALA A 502 -11.17 23.32 13.96
C ALA A 502 -10.16 22.16 14.05
N ASN A 503 -10.64 20.93 14.29
CA ASN A 503 -9.81 19.75 14.50
C ASN A 503 -10.52 18.48 14.03
N ALA A 504 -9.80 17.36 13.96
CA ALA A 504 -10.40 16.05 13.74
C ALA A 504 -11.56 15.80 14.72
N GLY A 505 -12.71 15.33 14.21
CA GLY A 505 -13.94 15.13 14.99
C GLY A 505 -14.82 16.36 15.22
N ALA A 506 -14.36 17.59 14.90
CA ALA A 506 -15.21 18.78 14.95
C ALA A 506 -16.11 18.89 13.71
N ALA A 507 -17.30 19.45 13.88
CA ALA A 507 -18.21 19.72 12.77
C ALA A 507 -17.63 20.76 11.80
N PHE A 508 -17.92 20.56 10.51
CA PHE A 508 -17.59 21.53 9.47
C PHE A 508 -18.52 22.75 9.54
N ALA A 509 -17.94 23.93 9.34
CA ALA A 509 -18.64 25.20 9.23
C ALA A 509 -18.31 25.88 7.89
N ASP A 510 -19.30 26.54 7.30
CA ASP A 510 -19.14 27.24 6.03
C ASP A 510 -18.22 28.46 6.17
N MET A 511 -17.37 28.66 5.16
CA MET A 511 -16.45 29.79 5.08
C MET A 511 -17.06 30.93 4.27
N ASP A 512 -16.85 32.18 4.71
CA ASP A 512 -17.12 33.36 3.88
C ASP A 512 -15.87 33.71 3.04
N LEU A 513 -15.93 33.44 1.73
CA LEU A 513 -14.84 33.67 0.79
C LEU A 513 -14.67 35.15 0.38
N LEU A 514 -15.63 36.03 0.66
CA LEU A 514 -15.61 37.43 0.20
C LEU A 514 -15.22 38.44 1.30
N ALA A 515 -15.22 38.05 2.58
CA ALA A 515 -14.99 38.94 3.72
C ALA A 515 -13.52 39.33 4.00
N GLN A 516 -12.65 39.35 2.98
CA GLN A 516 -11.16 39.33 3.03
C GLN A 516 -10.63 37.90 3.19
N LEU A 517 -9.47 37.62 2.56
CA LEU A 517 -8.83 36.29 2.52
C LEU A 517 -9.00 35.59 3.87
N PRO A 518 -9.67 34.42 3.94
CA PRO A 518 -9.97 33.74 5.19
C PRO A 518 -8.71 33.66 6.06
N GLU A 519 -8.75 34.28 7.24
CA GLU A 519 -7.70 34.12 8.26
C GLU A 519 -8.03 32.87 9.07
N TYR A 520 -7.23 31.82 8.89
CA TYR A 520 -7.30 30.63 9.72
C TYR A 520 -6.42 30.82 10.96
N THR A 521 -6.95 30.53 12.14
CA THR A 521 -6.15 30.37 13.36
C THR A 521 -5.95 28.89 13.61
N PRO A 522 -4.73 28.35 13.49
CA PRO A 522 -4.46 26.95 13.76
C PRO A 522 -4.85 26.56 15.18
N VAL A 523 -5.52 25.41 15.35
CA VAL A 523 -5.91 24.87 16.66
C VAL A 523 -4.71 24.65 17.60
N TYR A 524 -3.50 24.55 17.06
CA TYR A 524 -2.29 24.31 17.85
C TYR A 524 -1.43 25.56 18.13
N GLY A 525 -1.99 26.77 17.97
CA GLY A 525 -1.33 28.01 18.32
C GLY A 525 -0.30 28.44 17.27
N GLY A 526 -0.66 29.42 16.45
CA GLY A 526 0.18 30.00 15.40
C GLY A 526 -0.44 31.30 14.89
N ALA A 527 0.33 32.09 14.15
CA ALA A 527 -0.16 33.32 13.54
C ALA A 527 -1.29 33.03 12.54
N ALA A 528 -2.20 34.00 12.34
CA ALA A 528 -3.29 33.89 11.39
C ALA A 528 -2.75 33.68 9.96
N VAL A 529 -3.37 32.75 9.22
CA VAL A 529 -2.84 32.28 7.94
C VAL A 529 -3.68 32.82 6.80
N ARG A 530 -3.02 33.49 5.85
CA ARG A 530 -3.65 34.00 4.62
C ARG A 530 -3.57 32.95 3.53
N LEU A 531 -4.70 32.65 2.90
CA LEU A 531 -4.75 31.77 1.74
C LEU A 531 -4.01 32.40 0.55
N SER A 532 -2.88 31.81 0.14
CA SER A 532 -1.98 32.32 -0.90
C SER A 532 -2.20 31.70 -2.28
N SER A 533 -3.00 30.63 -2.38
CA SER A 533 -3.44 30.00 -3.63
C SER A 533 -4.89 29.52 -3.48
N GLY A 534 -5.80 30.02 -4.30
CA GLY A 534 -7.22 29.67 -4.21
C GLY A 534 -7.55 28.37 -4.95
N PRO A 535 -8.52 27.58 -4.46
CA PRO A 535 -9.04 26.44 -5.20
C PRO A 535 -9.50 26.88 -6.59
N ASN A 536 -9.49 25.97 -7.55
CA ASN A 536 -9.99 26.24 -8.89
C ASN A 536 -10.98 25.17 -9.34
N PHE A 537 -11.90 25.59 -10.19
CA PHE A 537 -12.77 24.70 -10.93
C PHE A 537 -12.05 24.21 -12.17
N ALA A 538 -12.22 22.94 -12.51
CA ALA A 538 -11.80 22.37 -13.77
C ALA A 538 -13.01 21.79 -14.52
N LEU A 539 -13.13 22.14 -15.80
CA LEU A 539 -14.24 21.77 -16.66
C LEU A 539 -13.87 20.53 -17.47
N ILE A 540 -14.70 19.49 -17.40
CA ILE A 540 -14.50 18.23 -18.12
C ILE A 540 -15.75 17.83 -18.89
N TYR A 541 -15.56 17.18 -20.03
CA TYR A 541 -16.65 16.81 -20.94
C TYR A 541 -16.20 15.76 -21.96
N SER A 542 -17.18 15.12 -22.59
CA SER A 542 -16.99 14.23 -23.73
C SER A 542 -17.42 14.91 -25.02
N THR A 543 -16.61 14.75 -26.07
CA THR A 543 -16.99 15.10 -27.46
C THR A 543 -17.39 13.87 -28.28
N THR A 544 -17.11 12.66 -27.78
CA THR A 544 -17.46 11.39 -28.44
C THR A 544 -18.71 10.72 -27.89
N GLY A 545 -19.23 11.17 -26.74
CA GLY A 545 -20.43 10.63 -26.09
C GLY A 545 -20.18 9.60 -25.00
N THR A 546 -18.97 9.04 -24.91
CA THR A 546 -18.70 7.79 -24.15
C THR A 546 -17.66 7.97 -23.05
N ASP A 547 -16.54 8.64 -23.36
CA ASP A 547 -15.47 8.93 -22.41
C ASP A 547 -15.10 10.41 -22.43
N TRP A 548 -14.49 10.89 -21.35
CA TRP A 548 -13.91 12.23 -21.34
C TRP A 548 -12.67 12.23 -22.22
N ASP A 549 -12.68 13.06 -23.25
CA ASP A 549 -11.57 13.21 -24.17
C ASP A 549 -11.16 14.67 -24.34
N LEU A 550 -12.00 15.59 -23.85
CA LEU A 550 -11.86 17.06 -23.82
C LEU A 550 -11.68 17.74 -25.19
N ASN A 551 -11.11 17.08 -26.19
CA ASN A 551 -10.76 17.67 -27.49
C ASN A 551 -10.03 19.02 -27.34
N ARG A 552 -9.01 19.06 -26.47
CA ARG A 552 -8.15 20.23 -26.22
C ARG A 552 -6.68 19.86 -26.41
N PRO A 553 -5.80 20.82 -26.72
CA PRO A 553 -4.36 20.60 -26.73
C PRO A 553 -3.89 19.92 -25.44
N ASN A 554 -3.09 18.87 -25.60
CA ASN A 554 -2.55 18.04 -24.51
C ASN A 554 -3.62 17.39 -23.62
N GLY A 555 -4.89 17.30 -24.01
CA GLY A 555 -5.93 16.64 -23.22
C GLY A 555 -6.12 17.23 -21.81
N GLN A 556 -5.83 18.52 -21.59
CA GLN A 556 -5.96 19.17 -20.28
C GLN A 556 -7.27 19.96 -20.15
N PRO A 557 -7.93 19.92 -18.98
CA PRO A 557 -9.16 20.69 -18.75
C PRO A 557 -8.89 22.19 -18.69
N ALA A 558 -9.90 22.97 -19.06
CA ALA A 558 -9.89 24.41 -18.77
C ALA A 558 -10.13 24.61 -17.27
N SER A 559 -9.37 25.53 -16.64
CA SER A 559 -9.52 25.85 -15.23
C SER A 559 -9.91 27.31 -14.99
N ALA A 560 -10.55 27.54 -13.84
CA ALA A 560 -10.95 28.85 -13.36
C ALA A 560 -10.66 28.97 -11.86
N SER A 561 -9.70 29.81 -11.50
CA SER A 561 -9.35 30.04 -10.09
C SER A 561 -10.40 30.88 -9.39
N LEU A 562 -10.78 30.49 -8.17
CA LEU A 562 -11.67 31.28 -7.31
C LEU A 562 -11.14 32.68 -7.06
N ALA A 563 -9.82 32.85 -6.95
CA ALA A 563 -9.18 34.16 -6.79
C ALA A 563 -9.51 35.11 -7.96
N ASN A 564 -9.61 34.57 -9.18
CA ASN A 564 -9.90 35.35 -10.39
C ASN A 564 -11.40 35.57 -10.62
N LEU A 565 -12.27 34.74 -10.03
CA LEU A 565 -13.72 34.85 -10.14
C LEU A 565 -14.31 35.94 -9.20
N GLY A 566 -13.65 36.22 -8.08
CA GLY A 566 -14.08 37.22 -7.09
C GLY A 566 -13.47 38.62 -7.25
N ALA A 567 -12.44 38.80 -8.09
CA ALA A 567 -11.59 39.99 -8.08
C ALA A 567 -12.07 41.19 -8.90
N GLY A 568 -13.28 41.15 -9.51
CA GLY A 568 -13.90 42.24 -10.27
C GLY A 568 -12.94 43.36 -10.70
N THR A 569 -12.14 43.14 -11.76
CA THR A 569 -11.13 44.09 -12.28
C THR A 569 -10.29 44.80 -11.20
N LYS A 570 -9.23 44.15 -10.70
CA LYS A 570 -8.10 44.87 -10.09
C LYS A 570 -6.77 44.35 -10.63
N ASP A 571 -6.19 45.18 -11.49
CA ASP A 571 -4.79 45.37 -11.86
C ASP A 571 -3.89 44.14 -12.08
N GLY A 572 -3.56 43.90 -13.36
CA GLY A 572 -2.29 43.27 -13.76
C GLY A 572 -2.28 41.74 -13.77
N ALA A 573 -3.05 41.13 -14.69
CA ALA A 573 -2.99 39.70 -14.96
C ALA A 573 -1.58 39.27 -15.44
N GLY A 574 -0.86 38.54 -14.59
CA GLY A 574 0.27 37.71 -15.00
C GLY A 574 -0.20 36.62 -15.95
N THR A 575 0.62 36.32 -16.96
CA THR A 575 0.34 35.46 -18.11
C THR A 575 0.22 33.97 -17.76
N GLY A 576 -0.87 33.56 -17.09
CA GLY A 576 -1.18 32.16 -16.85
C GLY A 576 -2.69 31.92 -16.77
N SER A 577 -3.26 31.34 -17.83
CA SER A 577 -4.55 30.60 -17.99
C SER A 577 -5.74 30.82 -17.01
N GLY A 578 -5.89 31.99 -16.39
CA GLY A 578 -7.00 32.31 -15.51
C GLY A 578 -8.23 32.75 -16.28
N SER A 579 -9.23 31.88 -16.43
CA SER A 579 -10.54 32.22 -16.97
C SER A 579 -11.23 33.31 -16.13
N ALA A 580 -11.73 34.38 -16.76
CA ALA A 580 -12.60 35.38 -16.14
C ALA A 580 -13.96 34.77 -15.72
N GLY A 581 -14.69 35.46 -14.84
CA GLY A 581 -16.03 35.04 -14.43
C GLY A 581 -16.61 35.90 -13.30
N THR A 582 -17.68 35.43 -12.67
CA THR A 582 -18.32 36.09 -11.52
C THR A 582 -18.43 35.14 -10.35
N LEU A 583 -18.33 35.67 -9.13
CA LEU A 583 -18.57 34.96 -7.87
C LEU A 583 -19.54 35.75 -7.02
N VAL A 584 -20.64 35.13 -6.60
CA VAL A 584 -21.72 35.79 -5.83
C VAL A 584 -22.03 34.97 -4.57
N ALA A 585 -22.07 35.61 -3.41
CA ALA A 585 -22.55 34.98 -2.18
C ALA A 585 -24.08 34.86 -2.18
N ASN A 586 -24.61 33.71 -1.78
CA ASN A 586 -26.05 33.45 -1.76
C ASN A 586 -26.72 33.78 -0.40
N GLY A 587 -25.93 34.14 0.62
CA GLY A 587 -26.43 34.53 1.95
C GLY A 587 -26.70 33.38 2.91
N ASP A 588 -26.49 32.13 2.49
CA ASP A 588 -26.69 30.91 3.28
C ASP A 588 -25.39 30.14 3.56
N GLY A 589 -24.23 30.74 3.26
CA GLY A 589 -22.90 30.10 3.33
C GLY A 589 -22.41 29.52 1.99
N SER A 590 -23.28 29.45 0.97
CA SER A 590 -22.89 29.02 -0.38
C SER A 590 -22.58 30.20 -1.32
N PHE A 591 -21.89 29.87 -2.41
CA PHE A 591 -21.52 30.79 -3.47
C PHE A 591 -22.00 30.26 -4.82
N THR A 592 -22.28 31.18 -5.74
CA THR A 592 -22.56 30.89 -7.14
C THR A 592 -21.44 31.47 -8.00
N ALA A 593 -20.72 30.61 -8.71
CA ALA A 593 -19.69 30.97 -9.67
C ALA A 593 -20.20 30.81 -11.11
N THR A 594 -19.98 31.80 -11.97
CA THR A 594 -20.14 31.66 -13.42
C THR A 594 -18.78 31.78 -14.09
N VAL A 595 -18.32 30.72 -14.76
CA VAL A 595 -17.00 30.71 -15.42
C VAL A 595 -17.14 31.23 -16.84
N THR A 596 -16.71 32.45 -17.12
CA THR A 596 -16.89 33.06 -18.45
C THR A 596 -15.72 32.81 -19.41
N GLY A 597 -14.53 32.49 -18.89
CA GLY A 597 -13.35 32.12 -19.70
C GLY A 597 -13.30 30.65 -20.16
N GLY A 598 -14.30 29.83 -19.83
CA GLY A 598 -14.43 28.45 -20.29
C GLY A 598 -15.87 28.13 -20.68
N SER A 599 -16.10 27.66 -21.90
CA SER A 599 -17.41 27.18 -22.36
C SER A 599 -17.32 25.74 -22.83
N TYR A 600 -18.40 24.99 -22.62
CA TYR A 600 -18.51 23.65 -23.18
C TYR A 600 -18.70 23.73 -24.70
N PRO A 601 -18.01 22.89 -25.49
CA PRO A 601 -18.27 22.79 -26.91
C PRO A 601 -19.73 22.44 -27.21
N ALA A 602 -20.21 22.82 -28.41
CA ALA A 602 -21.53 22.41 -28.85
C ALA A 602 -21.60 20.87 -28.95
N GLY A 603 -22.69 20.27 -28.49
CA GLY A 603 -22.87 18.82 -28.50
C GLY A 603 -22.03 18.05 -27.48
N ALA A 604 -21.28 18.73 -26.61
CA ALA A 604 -20.56 18.08 -25.52
C ALA A 604 -21.55 17.41 -24.55
N THR A 605 -21.19 16.22 -24.10
CA THR A 605 -22.00 15.40 -23.18
C THR A 605 -21.17 14.99 -21.96
N ARG A 606 -21.82 14.41 -20.94
CA ARG A 606 -21.19 13.98 -19.68
C ARG A 606 -20.38 15.12 -19.05
N ARG A 607 -20.88 16.34 -19.18
CA ARG A 607 -20.22 17.54 -18.71
C ARG A 607 -20.19 17.52 -17.19
N ALA A 608 -19.07 17.88 -16.61
CA ALA A 608 -18.90 17.96 -15.17
C ALA A 608 -17.90 19.06 -14.80
N VAL A 609 -17.90 19.40 -13.52
CA VAL A 609 -16.93 20.28 -12.88
C VAL A 609 -16.40 19.59 -11.64
N PHE A 610 -15.09 19.71 -11.40
CA PHE A 610 -14.50 19.37 -10.12
C PHE A 610 -13.74 20.54 -9.52
N MET A 611 -13.62 20.53 -8.19
CA MET A 611 -12.78 21.47 -7.45
C MET A 611 -11.44 20.80 -7.11
N GLN A 612 -10.35 21.53 -7.33
CA GLN A 612 -8.99 21.10 -7.03
C GLN A 612 -8.19 22.24 -6.38
N GLY A 613 -7.16 21.89 -5.63
CA GLY A 613 -6.30 22.81 -4.91
C GLY A 613 -6.15 22.48 -3.44
N TYR A 614 -5.15 23.08 -2.81
CA TYR A 614 -4.87 22.96 -1.37
C TYR A 614 -4.95 24.33 -0.70
N PHE A 615 -5.09 24.30 0.63
CA PHE A 615 -4.83 25.46 1.48
C PHE A 615 -3.37 25.40 1.97
N GLN A 616 -2.75 26.55 2.25
CA GLN A 616 -1.38 26.60 2.78
C GLN A 616 -1.36 27.08 4.22
N LEU A 617 -0.57 26.41 5.07
CA LEU A 617 -0.25 26.77 6.45
C LEU A 617 1.27 26.94 6.58
N GLY A 618 1.77 28.18 6.41
CA GLY A 618 3.21 28.41 6.26
C GLY A 618 3.73 27.74 4.98
N THR A 619 4.69 26.83 5.10
CA THR A 619 5.16 25.98 3.99
C THR A 619 4.37 24.69 3.83
N ALA A 620 3.56 24.31 4.83
CA ALA A 620 2.76 23.09 4.79
C ALA A 620 1.54 23.26 3.87
N ARG A 621 1.24 22.22 3.11
CA ARG A 621 0.02 22.14 2.29
C ARG A 621 -1.01 21.29 3.01
N LEU A 622 -2.25 21.76 3.00
CA LEU A 622 -3.40 21.09 3.56
C LEU A 622 -4.24 20.62 2.38
N ASP A 623 -3.97 19.39 1.95
CA ASP A 623 -4.67 18.79 0.82
C ASP A 623 -6.14 18.60 1.20
N THR A 624 -7.01 18.75 0.21
CA THR A 624 -8.46 18.74 0.40
C THR A 624 -9.08 17.85 -0.66
N PRO A 625 -9.88 16.83 -0.26
CA PRO A 625 -10.57 15.95 -1.20
C PRO A 625 -11.25 16.72 -2.32
N SER A 626 -11.05 16.25 -3.55
CA SER A 626 -11.53 16.92 -4.75
C SER A 626 -12.94 16.42 -5.12
N PRO A 627 -14.02 17.18 -4.87
CA PRO A 627 -15.37 16.79 -5.27
C PRO A 627 -15.55 17.02 -6.76
N LEU A 628 -16.46 16.24 -7.35
CA LEU A 628 -16.86 16.34 -8.75
C LEU A 628 -18.38 16.23 -8.83
N THR A 629 -18.99 17.10 -9.65
CA THR A 629 -20.43 17.08 -9.90
C THR A 629 -20.69 17.23 -11.38
N PHE A 630 -21.62 16.41 -11.89
CA PHE A 630 -22.07 16.46 -13.27
C PHE A 630 -23.02 17.65 -13.49
N VAL A 631 -23.08 18.13 -14.73
CA VAL A 631 -24.06 19.14 -15.14
C VAL A 631 -25.46 18.56 -15.04
N ASP A 632 -26.40 19.35 -14.52
CA ASP A 632 -27.81 18.96 -14.39
C ASP A 632 -28.38 18.50 -15.74
N GLY A 633 -28.96 17.30 -15.75
CA GLY A 633 -29.54 16.68 -16.94
C GLY A 633 -28.54 15.96 -17.86
N ASP A 634 -27.24 16.02 -17.60
CA ASP A 634 -26.26 15.19 -18.30
C ASP A 634 -26.19 13.78 -17.71
N THR A 635 -25.98 12.78 -18.57
CA THR A 635 -25.66 11.42 -18.12
C THR A 635 -24.28 11.39 -17.47
N ALA A 636 -24.18 10.88 -16.25
CA ALA A 636 -22.92 10.70 -15.55
C ALA A 636 -21.93 9.82 -16.35
N ARG A 637 -20.63 10.07 -16.21
CA ARG A 637 -19.60 9.15 -16.71
C ARG A 637 -19.64 7.87 -15.86
N ARG A 638 -19.47 6.72 -16.50
CA ARG A 638 -19.37 5.42 -15.82
C ARG A 638 -18.29 5.45 -14.73
N GLU A 639 -18.60 4.83 -13.60
CA GLU A 639 -17.64 4.53 -12.54
C GLU A 639 -17.19 3.08 -12.70
N ILE A 640 -15.88 2.87 -12.72
CA ILE A 640 -15.26 1.57 -13.01
C ILE A 640 -14.45 1.06 -11.81
N VAL A 641 -13.92 1.98 -11.01
CA VAL A 641 -13.13 1.69 -9.82
C VAL A 641 -13.80 2.33 -8.61
N GLU A 642 -13.54 1.79 -7.43
CA GLU A 642 -14.02 2.34 -6.16
C GLU A 642 -12.91 3.14 -5.50
N GLN A 643 -13.24 4.33 -5.01
CA GLN A 643 -12.29 5.17 -4.30
C GLN A 643 -11.73 4.46 -3.06
N ASP A 644 -12.61 3.86 -2.26
CA ASP A 644 -12.22 3.24 -0.99
C ASP A 644 -11.26 2.06 -1.19
N LYS A 645 -11.34 1.35 -2.31
CA LYS A 645 -10.38 0.31 -2.69
C LYS A 645 -8.97 0.87 -2.93
N CYS A 646 -8.85 2.04 -3.57
CA CYS A 646 -7.57 2.72 -3.70
C CYS A 646 -7.04 3.21 -2.34
N LEU A 647 -7.92 3.80 -1.53
CA LEU A 647 -7.56 4.35 -0.22
C LEU A 647 -7.23 3.27 0.82
N GLY A 648 -7.72 2.04 0.66
CA GLY A 648 -7.34 0.90 1.48
C GLY A 648 -5.82 0.67 1.53
N CYS A 649 -5.13 0.88 0.39
CA CYS A 649 -3.68 0.78 0.32
C CYS A 649 -2.97 2.13 0.52
N HIS A 650 -3.53 3.20 -0.05
CA HIS A 650 -2.85 4.50 -0.11
C HIS A 650 -3.10 5.39 1.11
N GLY A 651 -4.16 5.15 1.90
CA GLY A 651 -4.60 6.00 3.02
C GLY A 651 -5.10 7.40 2.63
N GLY A 652 -4.62 7.92 1.50
CA GLY A 652 -4.93 9.21 0.88
C GLY A 652 -4.04 9.38 -0.36
N ILE A 653 -4.57 9.96 -1.43
CA ILE A 653 -3.83 10.16 -2.69
C ILE A 653 -3.81 11.64 -3.03
N GLY A 654 -2.70 12.31 -2.74
CA GLY A 654 -2.50 13.76 -2.98
C GLY A 654 -1.55 14.07 -4.15
N PHE A 655 -1.81 13.57 -5.35
CA PHE A 655 -0.90 13.77 -6.49
C PHE A 655 -0.85 15.22 -6.97
N HIS A 656 0.20 15.53 -7.74
CA HIS A 656 0.50 16.88 -8.25
C HIS A 656 0.67 17.92 -7.14
N GLY A 657 1.33 17.52 -6.05
CA GLY A 657 1.62 18.38 -4.92
C GLY A 657 0.42 18.68 -4.04
N GLY A 658 -0.46 17.70 -3.84
CA GLY A 658 -1.63 17.84 -2.97
C GLY A 658 -2.82 18.57 -3.59
N ASN A 659 -2.79 18.77 -4.91
CA ASN A 659 -3.84 19.54 -5.59
C ASN A 659 -5.06 18.71 -5.98
N ARG A 660 -4.88 17.40 -6.22
CA ARG A 660 -5.92 16.48 -6.70
C ARG A 660 -5.95 15.30 -5.76
N VAL A 661 -7.07 15.15 -5.07
CA VAL A 661 -7.12 14.34 -3.85
C VAL A 661 -8.25 13.33 -3.93
N ASP A 662 -7.86 12.05 -3.79
CA ASP A 662 -8.65 10.83 -3.60
C ASP A 662 -9.60 10.40 -4.72
N ASN A 663 -10.28 11.32 -5.41
CA ASN A 663 -11.36 10.97 -6.33
C ASN A 663 -10.85 10.44 -7.69
N PRO A 664 -11.10 9.16 -8.05
CA PRO A 664 -10.61 8.59 -9.32
C PRO A 664 -11.20 9.25 -10.58
N LEU A 665 -12.41 9.80 -10.50
CA LEU A 665 -13.00 10.55 -11.62
C LEU A 665 -12.28 11.87 -11.84
N VAL A 666 -11.78 12.54 -10.79
CA VAL A 666 -10.95 13.73 -10.93
C VAL A 666 -9.66 13.39 -11.69
N CYS A 667 -9.03 12.28 -11.37
CA CYS A 667 -7.86 11.78 -12.09
C CYS A 667 -8.18 11.52 -13.56
N ALA A 668 -9.28 10.82 -13.85
CA ALA A 668 -9.72 10.51 -15.23
C ALA A 668 -10.08 11.76 -16.04
N GLY A 669 -10.45 12.87 -15.38
CA GLY A 669 -10.69 14.16 -16.02
C GLY A 669 -9.47 14.69 -16.77
N CYS A 670 -8.26 14.48 -16.23
CA CYS A 670 -7.00 14.85 -16.89
C CYS A 670 -6.34 13.65 -17.58
N HIS A 671 -6.24 12.51 -16.90
CA HIS A 671 -5.66 11.27 -17.40
C HIS A 671 -6.66 10.54 -18.30
N ASN A 672 -6.92 11.16 -19.45
CA ASN A 672 -7.89 10.71 -20.43
C ASN A 672 -7.20 10.06 -21.65
N PRO A 673 -7.97 9.42 -22.56
CA PRO A 673 -7.41 8.72 -23.71
C PRO A 673 -6.56 9.60 -24.65
N ARG A 674 -6.61 10.92 -24.56
CA ARG A 674 -5.79 11.80 -25.39
C ARG A 674 -4.48 12.24 -24.74
N LEU A 675 -4.31 12.02 -23.44
CA LEU A 675 -3.13 12.47 -22.70
C LEU A 675 -1.97 11.47 -22.82
N THR A 676 -0.80 11.99 -23.14
CA THR A 676 0.48 11.25 -23.12
C THR A 676 1.37 11.72 -21.97
N SER A 677 2.42 10.95 -21.65
CA SER A 677 3.31 11.19 -20.52
C SER A 677 4.05 12.51 -20.58
N SER A 678 4.31 12.99 -21.79
CA SER A 678 5.13 14.17 -21.98
C SER A 678 4.30 15.45 -22.01
N GLY A 679 3.06 15.46 -22.54
CA GLY A 679 2.21 16.66 -22.69
C GLY A 679 2.89 17.86 -23.40
N HIS A 680 4.15 17.73 -23.79
CA HIS A 680 5.10 18.71 -24.29
C HIS A 680 6.21 17.97 -25.05
N THR A 681 6.71 18.52 -26.15
CA THR A 681 7.71 17.90 -27.02
C THR A 681 8.95 17.45 -26.24
N LEU A 682 9.36 16.19 -26.33
CA LEU A 682 10.60 15.73 -25.69
C LEU A 682 11.83 16.49 -26.27
N PRO A 683 12.78 16.98 -25.46
CA PRO A 683 13.87 17.86 -25.89
C PRO A 683 14.83 17.27 -26.95
N ASP A 684 14.82 15.96 -27.15
CA ASP A 684 15.67 15.21 -28.08
C ASP A 684 14.90 14.62 -29.27
N GLY A 685 13.59 14.86 -29.37
CA GLY A 685 12.76 14.30 -30.44
C GLY A 685 12.80 12.77 -30.47
N GLN A 686 12.89 12.10 -29.32
CA GLN A 686 12.73 10.65 -29.18
C GLN A 686 11.27 10.29 -28.80
N PRO A 687 10.31 10.30 -29.75
CA PRO A 687 8.91 9.96 -29.50
C PRO A 687 8.71 8.52 -28.98
N GLU A 688 9.71 7.64 -29.10
CA GLU A 688 9.67 6.26 -28.60
C GLU A 688 9.52 6.15 -27.07
N ASP A 689 10.03 7.13 -26.33
CA ASP A 689 10.00 7.17 -24.86
C ASP A 689 8.72 7.81 -24.30
N GLU A 690 7.86 8.31 -25.20
CA GLU A 690 6.52 8.75 -24.85
C GLU A 690 5.57 7.56 -24.71
N VAL A 691 4.80 7.56 -23.63
CA VAL A 691 3.79 6.54 -23.33
C VAL A 691 2.45 7.19 -23.04
N SER A 692 1.39 6.39 -23.02
CA SER A 692 0.08 6.91 -22.65
C SER A 692 0.08 7.35 -21.19
N ASN A 693 -0.63 8.43 -20.92
CA ASN A 693 -0.94 8.89 -19.58
C ASN A 693 -2.46 8.89 -19.34
N ASN A 694 -3.19 8.10 -20.14
CA ASN A 694 -4.57 7.72 -19.87
C ASN A 694 -4.63 6.89 -18.58
N LEU A 695 -5.67 7.09 -17.76
CA LEU A 695 -5.68 6.59 -16.38
C LEU A 695 -5.54 5.07 -16.31
N LYS A 696 -6.29 4.31 -17.12
CA LYS A 696 -6.22 2.84 -17.09
C LYS A 696 -4.84 2.31 -17.50
N ASP A 697 -4.25 2.90 -18.54
CA ASP A 697 -2.93 2.50 -19.05
C ASP A 697 -1.84 2.80 -18.01
N MET A 698 -1.89 3.99 -17.41
CA MET A 698 -0.97 4.42 -16.37
C MET A 698 -1.09 3.56 -15.12
N ILE A 699 -2.30 3.37 -14.58
CA ILE A 699 -2.52 2.67 -13.32
C ILE A 699 -2.20 1.17 -13.46
N HIS A 700 -2.61 0.51 -14.54
CA HIS A 700 -2.21 -0.88 -14.79
C HIS A 700 -0.71 -1.00 -15.02
N GLY A 701 -0.09 -0.05 -15.74
CA GLY A 701 1.34 -0.09 -15.99
C GLY A 701 2.21 0.15 -14.74
N ILE A 702 1.78 1.03 -13.82
CA ILE A 702 2.46 1.28 -12.54
C ILE A 702 2.37 0.04 -11.65
N HIS A 703 1.16 -0.46 -11.38
CA HIS A 703 0.98 -1.59 -10.46
C HIS A 703 1.40 -2.92 -11.08
N GLY A 704 1.41 -3.02 -12.41
CA GLY A 704 1.95 -4.17 -13.13
C GLY A 704 3.46 -4.17 -13.27
N GLY A 705 4.15 -3.10 -12.85
CA GLY A 705 5.61 -3.01 -12.97
C GLY A 705 6.11 -2.98 -14.41
N THR A 706 5.36 -2.37 -15.33
CA THR A 706 5.69 -2.36 -16.77
C THR A 706 5.88 -0.95 -17.34
N LEU A 707 5.50 0.09 -16.60
CA LEU A 707 5.49 1.46 -17.10
C LEU A 707 6.88 2.09 -17.00
N VAL A 708 7.46 2.37 -18.16
CA VAL A 708 8.67 3.18 -18.33
C VAL A 708 8.37 4.27 -19.33
N GLY A 709 8.79 5.50 -19.05
CA GLY A 709 8.63 6.58 -20.02
C GLY A 709 9.31 7.86 -19.61
N VAL A 710 9.15 8.88 -20.46
CA VAL A 710 9.69 10.22 -20.21
C VAL A 710 8.55 11.23 -20.12
N ARG A 711 8.66 12.11 -19.13
CA ARG A 711 7.82 13.30 -18.96
C ARG A 711 8.65 14.51 -19.32
N ASN A 712 8.10 15.43 -20.12
CA ASN A 712 8.67 16.78 -20.23
C ASN A 712 7.79 17.75 -19.43
N PHE A 713 8.37 18.36 -18.40
CA PHE A 713 7.74 19.44 -17.67
C PHE A 713 8.45 20.77 -18.00
N ASN A 714 7.79 21.64 -18.78
CA ASN A 714 8.27 22.97 -19.13
C ASN A 714 9.71 23.02 -19.71
N GLY A 715 10.05 22.06 -20.56
CA GLY A 715 11.38 21.95 -21.18
C GLY A 715 12.36 21.05 -20.41
N ASN A 716 11.98 20.53 -19.25
CA ASN A 716 12.78 19.58 -18.48
C ASN A 716 12.27 18.15 -18.70
N ALA A 717 13.05 17.33 -19.42
CA ALA A 717 12.76 15.91 -19.57
C ALA A 717 13.23 15.13 -18.35
N THR A 718 12.32 14.35 -17.77
CA THR A 718 12.57 13.47 -16.63
C THR A 718 12.06 12.08 -16.99
N ALA A 719 12.98 11.13 -17.04
CA ALA A 719 12.65 9.72 -17.15
C ALA A 719 12.04 9.23 -15.84
N TYR A 720 11.10 8.29 -15.94
CA TYR A 720 10.56 7.56 -14.81
C TYR A 720 10.49 6.08 -15.18
N ASP A 721 10.69 5.24 -14.17
CA ASP A 721 10.73 3.79 -14.29
C ASP A 721 9.95 3.21 -13.11
N PHE A 722 8.84 2.54 -13.40
CA PHE A 722 8.02 1.86 -12.41
C PHE A 722 8.21 0.34 -12.46
N THR A 723 9.23 -0.18 -13.16
CA THR A 723 9.45 -1.63 -13.29
C THR A 723 9.89 -2.31 -12.00
N THR A 724 10.33 -1.53 -11.02
CA THR A 724 10.70 -1.99 -9.68
C THR A 724 9.55 -1.92 -8.68
N ILE A 725 8.38 -1.38 -9.07
CA ILE A 725 7.22 -1.32 -8.18
C ILE A 725 6.71 -2.74 -7.91
N MET A 726 6.64 -3.08 -6.62
CA MET A 726 6.08 -4.34 -6.15
C MET A 726 4.64 -4.11 -5.67
N TYR A 727 3.66 -4.66 -6.39
CA TYR A 727 2.27 -4.64 -5.94
C TYR A 727 2.10 -5.56 -4.71
N PRO A 728 1.60 -5.06 -3.56
CA PRO A 728 1.52 -5.85 -2.33
C PRO A 728 0.45 -6.95 -2.38
N GLY A 729 -0.55 -6.80 -3.24
CA GLY A 729 -1.63 -7.75 -3.45
C GLY A 729 -1.34 -8.80 -4.54
N VAL A 730 -2.39 -9.49 -4.95
CA VAL A 730 -2.45 -10.38 -6.11
C VAL A 730 -2.80 -9.53 -7.33
N LEU A 731 -1.82 -9.27 -8.20
CA LEU A 731 -2.00 -8.39 -9.37
C LEU A 731 -3.17 -8.80 -10.29
N SER A 732 -3.50 -10.09 -10.38
CA SER A 732 -4.64 -10.58 -11.15
C SER A 732 -6.00 -10.30 -10.49
N ASN A 733 -6.05 -9.96 -9.21
CA ASN A 733 -7.30 -9.65 -8.53
C ASN A 733 -7.88 -8.30 -8.99
N CYS A 734 -8.74 -8.35 -10.01
CA CYS A 734 -9.38 -7.16 -10.57
C CYS A 734 -10.19 -6.39 -9.52
N LEU A 735 -10.77 -7.11 -8.54
CA LEU A 735 -11.60 -6.54 -7.49
C LEU A 735 -10.81 -5.77 -6.43
N SER A 736 -9.47 -5.80 -6.47
CA SER A 736 -8.64 -4.91 -5.65
C SER A 736 -8.82 -3.44 -6.02
N CYS A 737 -9.32 -3.12 -7.22
CA CYS A 737 -9.60 -1.75 -7.65
C CYS A 737 -11.01 -1.59 -8.24
N HIS A 738 -11.47 -2.57 -9.01
CA HIS A 738 -12.69 -2.45 -9.80
C HIS A 738 -13.97 -2.67 -8.99
N LYS A 739 -15.05 -1.99 -9.41
CA LYS A 739 -16.43 -2.37 -9.06
C LYS A 739 -16.76 -3.72 -9.68
N GLU A 740 -17.54 -4.54 -8.99
CA GLU A 740 -18.02 -5.80 -9.55
C GLU A 740 -18.77 -5.55 -10.87
N GLY A 741 -18.51 -6.40 -11.87
CA GLY A 741 -19.14 -6.30 -13.19
C GLY A 741 -18.65 -5.14 -14.08
N THR A 742 -17.66 -4.34 -13.66
CA THR A 742 -17.17 -3.18 -14.43
C THR A 742 -15.87 -3.40 -15.20
N PHE A 743 -15.26 -4.57 -15.03
CA PHE A 743 -14.06 -5.00 -15.77
C PHE A 743 -14.43 -6.02 -16.85
N GLY A 744 -13.46 -6.35 -17.69
CA GLY A 744 -13.63 -7.36 -18.74
C GLY A 744 -14.26 -6.88 -20.04
N GLN A 745 -14.84 -5.67 -20.13
CA GLN A 745 -15.26 -5.08 -21.40
C GLN A 745 -15.31 -3.54 -21.35
N PRO A 746 -14.54 -2.81 -22.19
CA PRO A 746 -14.72 -1.37 -22.35
C PRO A 746 -16.10 -1.05 -22.93
N ALA A 747 -16.66 0.11 -22.59
CA ALA A 747 -17.92 0.58 -23.14
C ALA A 747 -17.83 0.75 -24.68
N THR A 748 -18.92 0.44 -25.39
CA THR A 748 -19.03 0.69 -26.83
C THR A 748 -18.73 2.15 -27.13
N GLY A 749 -17.92 2.40 -28.17
CA GLY A 749 -17.52 3.74 -28.58
C GLY A 749 -16.49 4.41 -27.66
N THR A 750 -15.84 3.68 -26.74
CA THR A 750 -14.69 4.21 -25.98
C THR A 750 -13.61 4.74 -26.93
N ALA A 751 -13.02 5.89 -26.61
CA ALA A 751 -11.97 6.50 -27.43
C ALA A 751 -10.67 5.67 -27.41
N VAL A 752 -9.96 5.65 -28.54
CA VAL A 752 -8.60 5.08 -28.63
C VAL A 752 -7.64 5.85 -27.74
N THR A 753 -6.70 5.14 -27.13
CA THR A 753 -5.68 5.73 -26.25
C THR A 753 -4.50 6.24 -27.07
N THR A 754 -4.12 7.51 -26.93
CA THR A 754 -2.88 8.06 -27.48
C THR A 754 -1.67 7.58 -26.67
N ASN A 755 -0.71 6.96 -27.34
CA ASN A 755 0.58 6.59 -26.76
C ASN A 755 1.64 7.64 -27.09
N VAL A 756 1.66 8.14 -28.33
CA VAL A 756 2.66 9.09 -28.82
C VAL A 756 1.98 10.17 -29.66
N THR A 757 2.31 11.44 -29.39
CA THR A 757 1.83 12.58 -30.18
C THR A 757 2.92 13.05 -31.13
N LEU A 758 2.67 12.94 -32.44
CA LEU A 758 3.67 13.29 -33.47
C LEU A 758 3.56 14.75 -33.91
N ASP A 759 2.36 15.32 -34.00
CA ASP A 759 2.15 16.77 -34.20
C ASP A 759 1.50 17.39 -32.96
N ARG A 760 2.30 18.15 -32.22
CA ARG A 760 1.94 18.75 -30.93
C ARG A 760 1.40 20.17 -31.06
N THR A 761 1.36 20.71 -32.28
CA THR A 761 0.84 22.06 -32.56
C THR A 761 -0.62 22.05 -33.00
N ALA A 762 -1.14 20.89 -33.39
CA ALA A 762 -2.52 20.69 -33.77
C ALA A 762 -3.46 20.81 -32.56
N ALA A 763 -4.62 21.44 -32.78
CA ALA A 763 -5.70 21.51 -31.78
C ALA A 763 -6.43 20.15 -31.62
N GLU A 764 -6.31 19.28 -32.62
CA GLU A 764 -6.91 17.95 -32.69
C GLU A 764 -5.82 16.87 -32.76
N ALA A 765 -6.17 15.63 -32.39
CA ALA A 765 -5.23 14.53 -32.44
C ALA A 765 -4.85 14.20 -33.89
N GLY A 766 -3.55 14.03 -34.14
CA GLY A 766 -3.00 13.82 -35.48
C GLY A 766 -3.37 12.45 -36.04
N ALA A 767 -3.55 12.38 -37.35
CA ALA A 767 -3.78 11.12 -38.07
C ALA A 767 -2.60 10.13 -37.93
N ASP A 768 -1.38 10.66 -37.82
CA ASP A 768 -0.16 9.86 -37.65
C ASP A 768 0.19 9.55 -36.19
N ASP A 769 -0.55 10.09 -35.20
CA ASP A 769 -0.32 9.77 -33.79
C ASP A 769 -0.38 8.25 -33.56
N LEU A 770 0.51 7.73 -32.71
CA LEU A 770 0.49 6.32 -32.36
C LEU A 770 -0.50 6.09 -31.22
N VAL A 771 -1.47 5.22 -31.48
CA VAL A 771 -2.58 4.92 -30.58
C VAL A 771 -2.73 3.42 -30.34
N THR A 772 -3.44 3.09 -29.27
CA THR A 772 -3.84 1.73 -28.91
C THR A 772 -5.36 1.68 -28.81
N SER A 773 -5.97 0.62 -29.37
CA SER A 773 -7.43 0.44 -29.35
C SER A 773 -7.96 0.20 -27.93
N PRO A 774 -9.23 0.53 -27.64
CA PRO A 774 -9.73 0.61 -26.26
C PRO A 774 -9.59 -0.66 -25.42
N TYR A 775 -9.84 -1.83 -25.99
CA TYR A 775 -9.75 -3.13 -25.32
C TYR A 775 -8.28 -3.50 -25.12
N SER A 776 -7.48 -3.46 -26.18
CA SER A 776 -6.03 -3.71 -26.14
C SER A 776 -5.33 -2.82 -25.12
N ALA A 777 -5.70 -1.53 -25.03
CA ALA A 777 -5.16 -0.57 -24.05
C ALA A 777 -5.47 -0.96 -22.60
N SER A 778 -6.55 -1.69 -22.36
CA SER A 778 -6.90 -2.16 -21.01
C SER A 778 -6.04 -3.36 -20.58
N CYS A 779 -5.53 -4.14 -21.56
CA CYS A 779 -4.78 -5.38 -21.33
C CYS A 779 -3.26 -5.19 -21.41
N VAL A 780 -2.79 -4.34 -22.33
CA VAL A 780 -1.36 -4.20 -22.69
C VAL A 780 -0.50 -3.66 -21.55
N GLY A 781 -1.10 -2.98 -20.56
CA GLY A 781 -0.39 -2.55 -19.35
C GLY A 781 0.17 -3.72 -18.53
N CYS A 782 -0.43 -4.90 -18.62
CA CYS A 782 0.05 -6.12 -17.94
C CYS A 782 0.50 -7.19 -18.94
N HIS A 783 -0.18 -7.31 -20.08
CA HIS A 783 0.10 -8.28 -21.15
C HIS A 783 0.81 -7.61 -22.32
N ASN A 784 2.12 -7.36 -22.15
CA ASN A 784 2.94 -6.61 -23.11
C ASN A 784 3.93 -7.48 -23.92
N SER A 785 3.83 -8.81 -23.84
CA SER A 785 4.72 -9.70 -24.61
C SER A 785 4.46 -9.60 -26.11
N THR A 786 5.45 -10.02 -26.92
CA THR A 786 5.32 -10.03 -28.37
C THR A 786 4.14 -10.90 -28.82
N GLU A 787 3.95 -12.03 -28.14
CA GLU A 787 2.89 -13.01 -28.41
C GLU A 787 1.51 -12.45 -28.03
N ALA A 788 1.41 -11.78 -26.88
CA ALA A 788 0.16 -11.12 -26.47
C ALA A 788 -0.24 -10.02 -27.46
N ILE A 789 0.71 -9.20 -27.90
CA ILE A 789 0.46 -8.13 -28.88
C ILE A 789 0.07 -8.72 -30.25
N ALA A 790 0.68 -9.84 -30.67
CA ALA A 790 0.27 -10.54 -31.88
C ALA A 790 -1.18 -11.06 -31.75
N HIS A 791 -1.52 -11.67 -30.62
CA HIS A 791 -2.88 -12.12 -30.32
C HIS A 791 -3.89 -10.96 -30.36
N PHE A 792 -3.55 -9.79 -29.80
CA PHE A 792 -4.45 -8.62 -29.90
C PHE A 792 -4.75 -8.27 -31.36
N ARG A 793 -3.73 -8.28 -32.23
CA ARG A 793 -3.88 -7.98 -33.66
C ARG A 793 -4.73 -9.01 -34.40
N ASP A 794 -4.61 -10.30 -34.06
CA ASP A 794 -5.44 -11.37 -34.63
C ASP A 794 -6.95 -11.17 -34.37
N PHE A 795 -7.28 -10.46 -33.28
CA PHE A 795 -8.65 -10.12 -32.90
C PHE A 795 -9.01 -8.65 -33.14
N ASN A 796 -8.38 -8.02 -34.14
CA ASN A 796 -8.64 -6.65 -34.58
C ASN A 796 -8.26 -5.55 -33.56
N GLY A 797 -7.43 -5.89 -32.57
CA GLY A 797 -6.79 -4.95 -31.67
C GLY A 797 -5.58 -4.26 -32.31
N SER A 798 -5.24 -3.08 -31.80
CA SER A 798 -4.13 -2.25 -32.27
C SER A 798 -3.31 -1.76 -31.10
N VAL A 799 -1.99 -1.87 -31.19
CA VAL A 799 -1.02 -1.38 -30.18
C VAL A 799 0.02 -0.51 -30.88
N ARG A 800 0.12 0.76 -30.47
CA ARG A 800 0.98 1.80 -31.07
C ARG A 800 0.88 1.85 -32.60
N ALA A 801 -0.34 1.76 -33.15
CA ALA A 801 -0.61 1.90 -34.58
C ALA A 801 -0.96 3.36 -34.91
N LYS A 802 -0.82 3.80 -36.17
CA LYS A 802 -1.25 5.16 -36.56
C LYS A 802 -2.75 5.31 -36.34
N ARG A 803 -3.18 6.46 -35.84
CA ARG A 803 -4.60 6.76 -35.60
C ARG A 803 -5.46 6.58 -36.85
N SER A 804 -4.95 6.95 -38.03
CA SER A 804 -5.62 6.74 -39.32
C SER A 804 -5.85 5.26 -39.67
N ASP A 805 -4.98 4.40 -39.16
CA ASP A 805 -4.94 2.97 -39.49
C ASP A 805 -5.78 2.16 -38.49
N VAL A 806 -6.09 2.75 -37.33
CA VAL A 806 -7.08 2.23 -36.39
C VAL A 806 -8.47 2.56 -36.94
N VAL A 807 -8.86 1.81 -37.97
CA VAL A 807 -10.18 1.88 -38.58
C VAL A 807 -11.20 1.33 -37.59
N GLY A 808 -12.38 1.94 -37.49
CA GLY A 808 -13.46 1.64 -36.53
C GLY A 808 -14.12 0.26 -36.63
N GLY A 809 -13.36 -0.80 -36.91
CA GLY A 809 -13.77 -2.17 -36.65
C GLY A 809 -13.73 -2.46 -35.16
N GLU A 810 -14.81 -3.03 -34.63
CA GLU A 810 -14.87 -3.39 -33.21
C GLU A 810 -13.84 -4.50 -32.91
N GLU A 811 -13.07 -4.31 -31.83
CA GLU A 811 -12.21 -5.36 -31.28
C GLU A 811 -13.06 -6.60 -30.96
N ARG A 812 -12.56 -7.77 -31.34
CA ARG A 812 -13.27 -9.04 -31.15
C ARG A 812 -12.95 -9.70 -29.80
N CYS A 813 -12.30 -8.98 -28.89
CA CYS A 813 -11.88 -9.47 -27.57
C CYS A 813 -13.07 -9.89 -26.69
N ALA A 814 -14.19 -9.15 -26.75
CA ALA A 814 -15.41 -9.46 -25.98
C ALA A 814 -16.02 -10.83 -26.34
N LEU A 815 -15.68 -11.38 -27.52
CA LEU A 815 -16.13 -12.72 -27.92
C LEU A 815 -15.58 -13.85 -27.06
N CYS A 816 -14.54 -13.59 -26.26
CA CYS A 816 -13.97 -14.58 -25.34
C CYS A 816 -13.82 -14.03 -23.92
N HIS A 817 -13.44 -12.75 -23.79
CA HIS A 817 -12.97 -12.18 -22.52
C HIS A 817 -13.96 -11.28 -21.79
N SER A 818 -15.17 -11.06 -22.33
CA SER A 818 -16.19 -10.35 -21.56
C SER A 818 -16.66 -11.20 -20.38
N ILE A 819 -16.95 -10.59 -19.24
CA ILE A 819 -17.56 -11.28 -18.08
C ILE A 819 -18.88 -12.00 -18.41
N SER A 820 -19.57 -11.57 -19.47
CA SER A 820 -20.83 -12.17 -19.91
C SER A 820 -20.65 -13.37 -20.85
N ASN A 821 -19.42 -13.84 -21.07
CA ASN A 821 -19.11 -14.88 -22.05
C ASN A 821 -18.36 -16.06 -21.41
N PRO A 822 -18.81 -17.31 -21.58
CA PRO A 822 -18.26 -18.45 -20.85
C PRO A 822 -16.95 -19.03 -21.40
N VAL A 823 -16.35 -18.46 -22.46
CA VAL A 823 -15.13 -19.05 -23.06
C VAL A 823 -13.92 -18.88 -22.16
N GLU A 824 -13.50 -17.63 -21.90
CA GLU A 824 -12.36 -17.30 -21.03
C GLU A 824 -12.59 -15.89 -20.42
N PRO A 825 -13.65 -15.69 -19.63
CA PRO A 825 -14.00 -14.37 -19.13
C PRO A 825 -12.92 -13.86 -18.16
N VAL A 826 -12.72 -12.53 -18.11
CA VAL A 826 -11.63 -11.93 -17.32
C VAL A 826 -11.69 -12.33 -15.84
N ASP A 827 -12.87 -12.42 -15.24
CA ASP A 827 -13.06 -12.92 -13.88
C ASP A 827 -12.66 -14.40 -13.74
N GLY A 828 -12.98 -15.24 -14.73
CA GLY A 828 -12.60 -16.65 -14.75
C GLY A 828 -11.10 -16.92 -14.88
N VAL A 829 -10.38 -16.12 -15.69
CA VAL A 829 -8.93 -16.33 -15.91
C VAL A 829 -8.04 -15.57 -14.92
N HIS A 830 -8.59 -14.57 -14.23
CA HIS A 830 -7.86 -13.77 -13.24
C HIS A 830 -8.35 -13.97 -11.80
N SER A 831 -9.21 -14.96 -11.54
CA SER A 831 -9.66 -15.31 -10.19
C SER A 831 -8.51 -15.88 -9.36
N GLY A 832 -7.53 -15.07 -8.94
CA GLY A 832 -6.54 -15.33 -7.88
C GLY A 832 -5.86 -16.71 -7.78
N LEU A 833 -5.88 -17.52 -8.85
CA LEU A 833 -5.60 -18.95 -8.83
C LEU A 833 -4.59 -19.31 -9.90
N GLN A 834 -3.34 -18.99 -9.61
CA GLN A 834 -2.22 -19.88 -9.94
C GLN A 834 -1.31 -19.96 -8.73
#